data_AF-A0AB35YLU7-F1
#
_entry.id   AF-A0AB35YLU7-F1
#
_cell.length_a   1.000
_cell.length_b   1.000
_cell.length_c   1.000
_cell.angle_alpha   90.00
_cell.angle_beta   90.00
_cell.angle_gamma   90.00
#
_symmetry.space_group_name_H-M   'P 1'
#
loop_
_entity.id
_entity.type
_entity.pdbx_description
1 polymer ?
#
loop_
_entity_poly.entity_id
_entity_poly.type
_entity_poly.pdbx_seq_one_letter_code
_entity_poly.pdbx_strand_id
1 'polypeptide(L)'
;MGNSKLTTLDKLSFQDLKEDAEFIPLMSAEDEDAMSKEDLPEILPILPLRNTVLFPGVVIPITAGRDKSIKLINETNKGNKVIGVVSQKDEDEEEPGIGDINTVGTVAQILRVLKMPDGNTTVIIQGKKRFEVSEVITTEPYMTATIKEVAEARPEKESEEFLAIIESIKEMALKIIKESPNIPSEAAFAIKNIESSSFLINFVSSNLNIEVEQKQALLEINNLKDRALETLRYMNMEIQKLSLRNDIQSKVQSDINQQQREYFLQQQMKTIQQELGGSSMEEEIEEMRERSKTKKWSKEVEKHFQKELAKMQRMNPQVAEFSIQRNYLDLLLDLPWNKYSKDKFDLKRARKILDRDHYGLDDVKQRIIEYLAVLKLRNDMKSPILCLYGPPGVGKTSLGKSIAEALGRKYVRMSLGGLRDEAEIRGHRKTYIGAMPGRIVQSIKKAETSNPVFVLDEIDKISVSNQGDPSSAMLEVLDPEQNHAFYDNFLELGYDLSKVMFIATSNSLSTIQPALRDRMEIINVTGYTIEEKVEIAKRHLLPKQLKEHGLNSDSLKIAKPQLEKIVEGYTRESGVRGLEKQIAKMVRYAAMKIAMEEEYEVKISNDVIVEVLGAPKMERDKYENNDVAGVVTGLAWTKVGGDILFIESTLSKGKGTLNMTGNLGKVMKESATIALEYIKSNAEKLGINPDIFDKYNVHIHVPEGATPKDGPSAGITMLTSLVSLFTQRKVKKSIAMTGEITLRGKVLPVGGIKEKILAAKRARIKEILLCEDNKRDIDEIKPEYLKGLTFHYVKEMSDVINLALTKEKVKDAKEL
;
A
#
# COMPACT_ATOMS: atom_id res chain seq x y z
N MET A 1 17.96 -41.32 24.07
CA MET A 1 18.65 -40.11 24.59
C MET A 1 18.37 -38.97 23.63
N GLY A 2 17.90 -37.83 24.16
CA GLY A 2 17.90 -36.54 23.47
C GLY A 2 16.64 -36.15 22.68
N ASN A 3 15.48 -36.02 23.32
CA ASN A 3 14.40 -35.17 22.79
C ASN A 3 14.44 -33.82 23.52
N SER A 4 14.74 -32.77 22.75
CA SER A 4 14.83 -31.38 23.19
C SER A 4 13.48 -30.86 23.65
N LYS A 5 13.43 -30.41 24.91
CA LYS A 5 12.39 -29.57 25.49
C LYS A 5 12.44 -28.19 24.81
N LEU A 6 11.45 -27.85 23.99
CA LEU A 6 11.11 -26.47 23.62
C LEU A 6 9.85 -26.51 22.74
N THR A 7 8.68 -26.32 23.37
CA THR A 7 7.39 -25.80 22.86
C THR A 7 6.22 -26.38 23.67
N THR A 8 6.07 -25.94 24.91
CA THR A 8 4.86 -26.16 25.73
C THR A 8 4.77 -25.03 26.76
N LEU A 9 4.41 -23.83 26.31
CA LEU A 9 4.00 -22.71 27.18
C LEU A 9 2.60 -22.18 26.80
N ASP A 10 2.15 -22.38 25.56
CA ASP A 10 0.77 -22.07 25.10
C ASP A 10 -0.27 -23.17 25.38
N LYS A 11 0.06 -24.16 26.21
CA LYS A 11 -0.88 -25.21 26.64
C LYS A 11 -0.85 -25.39 28.15
N LEU A 12 -1.12 -24.33 28.89
CA LEU A 12 -1.86 -24.50 30.14
C LEU A 12 -3.32 -24.72 29.74
N SER A 13 -3.63 -25.98 29.40
CA SER A 13 -5.00 -26.42 29.23
C SER A 13 -5.76 -26.20 30.54
N PHE A 14 -6.98 -25.69 30.45
CA PHE A 14 -8.02 -25.68 31.48
C PHE A 14 -8.30 -27.05 32.16
N GLN A 15 -7.54 -28.11 31.85
CA GLN A 15 -7.63 -29.41 32.50
C GLN A 15 -7.01 -29.45 33.89
N ASP A 16 -5.97 -28.64 34.18
CA ASP A 16 -5.37 -28.60 35.54
C ASP A 16 -6.13 -27.69 36.53
N LEU A 17 -7.18 -27.00 36.05
CA LEU A 17 -8.12 -26.23 36.88
C LEU A 17 -9.39 -27.03 37.23
N LYS A 18 -9.48 -28.31 36.83
CA LYS A 18 -10.70 -29.11 37.00
C LYS A 18 -11.00 -29.57 38.43
N GLU A 19 -10.08 -29.39 39.38
CA GLU A 19 -10.34 -29.82 40.76
C GLU A 19 -10.87 -28.72 41.70
N ASP A 20 -10.88 -27.45 41.29
CA ASP A 20 -11.49 -26.34 42.06
C ASP A 20 -12.12 -25.28 41.13
N ALA A 21 -13.11 -25.68 40.32
CA ALA A 21 -13.96 -24.73 39.62
C ALA A 21 -14.93 -24.05 40.62
N GLU A 22 -14.40 -23.20 41.48
CA GLU A 22 -15.21 -22.16 42.12
C GLU A 22 -15.79 -21.28 41.02
N PHE A 23 -17.11 -21.26 40.94
CA PHE A 23 -17.92 -20.45 40.04
C PHE A 23 -17.34 -19.04 39.93
N ILE A 24 -17.28 -18.48 38.71
CA ILE A 24 -17.15 -17.02 38.54
C ILE A 24 -18.29 -16.42 39.38
N PRO A 25 -17.99 -15.68 40.46
CA PRO A 25 -19.05 -15.15 41.31
C PRO A 25 -19.84 -14.15 40.47
N LEU A 26 -21.07 -14.50 40.13
CA LEU A 26 -22.01 -13.58 39.50
C LEU A 26 -22.44 -12.61 40.61
N MET A 27 -21.96 -11.37 40.54
CA MET A 27 -22.39 -10.32 41.46
C MET A 27 -23.90 -10.10 41.33
N SER A 28 -24.60 -10.15 42.46
CA SER A 28 -25.99 -9.73 42.54
C SER A 28 -26.12 -8.21 42.54
N ALA A 29 -27.32 -7.68 42.27
CA ALA A 29 -27.59 -6.25 42.42
C ALA A 29 -27.39 -5.75 43.86
N GLU A 30 -27.57 -6.63 44.86
CA GLU A 30 -27.33 -6.32 46.27
C GLU A 30 -25.84 -6.17 46.60
N ASP A 31 -24.99 -7.01 46.01
CA ASP A 31 -23.53 -6.92 46.15
C ASP A 31 -22.99 -5.61 45.54
N GLU A 32 -23.55 -5.20 44.41
CA GLU A 32 -23.20 -3.95 43.75
C GLU A 32 -23.60 -2.72 44.57
N ASP A 33 -24.80 -2.73 45.15
CA ASP A 33 -25.28 -1.65 46.02
C ASP A 33 -24.45 -1.56 47.30
N ALA A 34 -24.03 -2.70 47.87
CA ALA A 34 -23.11 -2.75 49.01
C ALA A 34 -21.72 -2.18 48.64
N MET A 35 -21.16 -2.58 47.51
CA MET A 35 -19.89 -2.04 46.99
C MET A 35 -19.99 -0.54 46.72
N SER A 36 -21.12 -0.04 46.23
CA SER A 36 -21.34 1.39 45.97
C SER A 36 -21.38 2.25 47.26
N LYS A 37 -21.66 1.65 48.42
CA LYS A 37 -21.77 2.35 49.72
C LYS A 37 -20.50 2.29 50.56
N GLU A 38 -19.47 1.56 50.13
CA GLU A 38 -18.17 1.52 50.84
C GLU A 38 -17.42 2.86 50.69
N ASP A 39 -16.93 3.40 51.81
CA ASP A 39 -16.09 4.60 51.81
C ASP A 39 -14.72 4.30 51.17
N LEU A 40 -14.26 5.19 50.30
CA LEU A 40 -12.94 5.08 49.69
C LEU A 40 -11.85 5.62 50.64
N PRO A 41 -10.71 4.91 50.80
CA PRO A 41 -9.58 5.45 51.55
C PRO A 41 -8.99 6.67 50.83
N GLU A 42 -8.56 7.69 51.58
CA GLU A 42 -8.02 8.94 51.01
C GLU A 42 -6.70 8.71 50.23
N ILE A 43 -5.91 7.71 50.63
CA ILE A 43 -4.60 7.38 50.04
C ILE A 43 -4.56 5.90 49.66
N LEU A 44 -4.14 5.61 48.42
CA LEU A 44 -3.97 4.23 47.93
C LEU A 44 -2.61 4.00 47.28
N PRO A 45 -2.04 2.78 47.44
CA PRO A 45 -0.96 2.31 46.58
C PRO A 45 -1.50 2.06 45.16
N ILE A 46 -0.82 2.58 44.15
CA ILE A 46 -1.25 2.53 42.76
C ILE A 46 -0.46 1.48 41.99
N LEU A 47 -1.18 0.56 41.34
CA LEU A 47 -0.65 -0.48 40.45
C LEU A 47 -0.94 -0.11 38.99
N PRO A 48 0.07 0.30 38.21
CA PRO A 48 -0.06 0.53 36.78
C PRO A 48 -0.15 -0.79 35.99
N LEU A 49 -1.14 -0.89 35.09
CA LEU A 49 -1.31 -2.01 34.16
C LEU A 49 -0.88 -1.58 32.75
N ARG A 50 -0.11 -2.46 32.07
CA ARG A 50 0.37 -2.20 30.71
C ARG A 50 -0.75 -2.39 29.67
N ASN A 51 -1.30 -3.61 29.57
CA ASN A 51 -2.09 -4.00 28.39
C ASN A 51 -3.60 -4.11 28.65
N THR A 52 -4.10 -3.53 29.74
CA THR A 52 -5.54 -3.64 30.07
C THR A 52 -6.02 -2.56 31.02
N VAL A 53 -7.34 -2.40 31.07
CA VAL A 53 -8.07 -1.49 31.96
C VAL A 53 -8.98 -2.31 32.86
N LEU A 54 -8.90 -2.10 34.18
CA LEU A 54 -9.77 -2.76 35.15
C LEU A 54 -11.08 -1.99 35.30
N PHE A 55 -12.21 -2.67 35.13
CA PHE A 55 -13.53 -2.10 35.34
C PHE A 55 -14.14 -2.51 36.69
N PRO A 56 -15.05 -1.72 37.27
CA PRO A 56 -15.78 -2.09 38.48
C PRO A 56 -16.53 -3.42 38.36
N GLY A 57 -16.48 -4.23 39.42
CA GLY A 57 -17.07 -5.57 39.53
C GLY A 57 -16.27 -6.69 38.84
N VAL A 58 -15.44 -6.37 37.84
CA VAL A 58 -14.76 -7.38 37.02
C VAL A 58 -13.55 -7.97 37.75
N VAL A 59 -13.39 -9.29 37.64
CA VAL A 59 -12.25 -10.04 38.17
C VAL A 59 -11.28 -10.36 37.03
N ILE A 60 -10.01 -9.98 37.18
CA ILE A 60 -8.97 -10.29 36.18
C ILE A 60 -7.69 -10.80 36.85
N PRO A 61 -7.00 -11.80 36.25
CA PRO A 61 -5.66 -12.18 36.66
C PRO A 61 -4.62 -11.24 36.02
N ILE A 62 -3.72 -10.68 36.83
CA ILE A 62 -2.61 -9.82 36.39
C ILE A 62 -1.29 -10.46 36.80
N THR A 63 -0.38 -10.63 35.84
CA THR A 63 0.99 -11.06 36.11
C THR A 63 1.87 -9.84 36.38
N ALA A 64 2.46 -9.79 37.57
CA ALA A 64 3.39 -8.73 37.97
C ALA A 64 4.84 -9.22 37.81
N GLY A 65 5.58 -8.58 36.90
CA GLY A 65 7.01 -8.87 36.65
C GLY A 65 7.99 -7.84 37.23
N ARG A 66 7.53 -6.63 37.59
CA ARG A 66 8.39 -5.55 38.10
C ARG A 66 8.58 -5.64 39.61
N ASP A 67 9.78 -5.37 40.09
CA ASP A 67 10.10 -5.38 41.53
C ASP A 67 9.19 -4.43 42.33
N LYS A 68 8.91 -3.22 41.82
CA LYS A 68 8.00 -2.24 42.46
C LYS A 68 6.58 -2.79 42.59
N SER A 69 6.04 -3.41 41.54
CA SER A 69 4.70 -4.03 41.53
C SER A 69 4.62 -5.24 42.45
N ILE A 70 5.66 -6.09 42.46
CA ILE A 70 5.73 -7.26 43.35
C ILE A 70 5.80 -6.83 44.82
N LYS A 71 6.58 -5.77 45.14
CA LYS A 71 6.63 -5.20 46.49
C LYS A 71 5.28 -4.65 46.93
N LEU A 72 4.62 -3.84 46.08
CA LEU A 72 3.28 -3.32 46.32
C LEU A 72 2.29 -4.45 46.65
N ILE A 73 2.20 -5.47 45.79
CA ILE A 73 1.27 -6.60 45.96
C ILE A 73 1.55 -7.34 47.27
N ASN A 74 2.82 -7.61 47.59
CA ASN A 74 3.19 -8.35 48.80
C ASN A 74 2.91 -7.57 50.09
N GLU A 75 3.10 -6.24 50.09
CA GLU A 75 2.80 -5.40 51.25
C GLU A 75 1.30 -5.22 51.45
N THR A 76 0.56 -4.89 50.39
CA THR A 76 -0.89 -4.70 50.49
C THR A 76 -1.62 -6.02 50.83
N ASN A 77 -1.11 -7.16 50.34
CA ASN A 77 -1.70 -8.48 50.66
C ASN A 77 -1.56 -8.86 52.15
N LYS A 78 -0.59 -8.28 52.88
CA LYS A 78 -0.45 -8.43 54.34
C LYS A 78 -1.38 -7.51 55.13
N GLY A 79 -1.89 -6.45 54.51
CA GLY A 79 -2.73 -5.42 55.12
C GLY A 79 -4.20 -5.54 54.71
N ASN A 80 -4.79 -4.41 54.29
CA ASN A 80 -6.20 -4.28 53.94
C ASN A 80 -6.58 -4.85 52.55
N LYS A 81 -5.61 -5.34 51.76
CA LYS A 81 -5.81 -5.92 50.41
C LYS A 81 -6.46 -4.98 49.38
N VAL A 82 -6.48 -3.67 49.63
CA VAL A 82 -7.05 -2.67 48.71
C VAL A 82 -5.94 -1.90 48.00
N ILE A 83 -6.01 -1.87 46.66
CA ILE A 83 -5.06 -1.16 45.79
C ILE A 83 -5.83 -0.26 44.81
N GLY A 84 -5.20 0.81 44.32
CA GLY A 84 -5.68 1.54 43.16
C GLY A 84 -5.08 0.96 41.89
N VAL A 85 -5.86 0.80 40.84
CA VAL A 85 -5.39 0.24 39.56
C VAL A 85 -5.66 1.24 38.45
N VAL A 86 -4.61 1.59 37.71
CA VAL A 86 -4.65 2.54 36.59
C VAL A 86 -3.98 1.90 35.38
N SER A 87 -4.42 2.26 34.18
CA SER A 87 -3.76 1.86 32.94
C SER A 87 -2.62 2.82 32.62
N GLN A 88 -1.58 2.32 31.94
CA GLN A 88 -0.52 3.16 31.36
C GLN A 88 -1.00 3.77 30.03
N LYS A 89 -0.42 4.91 29.64
CA LYS A 89 -0.61 5.52 28.33
C LYS A 89 0.28 4.88 27.26
N ASP A 90 1.49 4.50 27.65
CA ASP A 90 2.46 3.80 26.81
C ASP A 90 2.75 2.42 27.43
N GLU A 91 2.63 1.36 26.63
CA GLU A 91 2.87 -0.03 27.07
C GLU A 91 4.37 -0.34 27.19
N ASP A 92 5.21 0.37 26.44
CA ASP A 92 6.67 0.15 26.35
C ASP A 92 7.42 0.77 27.54
N GLU A 93 6.81 1.68 28.29
CA GLU A 93 7.44 2.35 29.43
C GLU A 93 7.61 1.39 30.61
N GLU A 94 8.86 1.11 31.02
CA GLU A 94 9.16 0.13 32.07
C GLU A 94 8.94 0.66 33.48
N GLU A 95 9.15 1.95 33.75
CA GLU A 95 8.90 2.55 35.06
C GLU A 95 7.97 3.77 34.92
N PRO A 96 6.64 3.56 34.85
CA PRO A 96 5.70 4.64 34.58
C PRO A 96 5.71 5.69 35.69
N GLY A 97 5.93 6.94 35.33
CA GLY A 97 5.75 8.10 36.19
C GLY A 97 4.31 8.60 36.18
N ILE A 98 4.08 9.74 36.83
CA ILE A 98 2.75 10.39 36.89
C ILE A 98 2.23 10.82 35.51
N GLY A 99 3.13 11.16 34.58
CA GLY A 99 2.77 11.55 33.21
C GLY A 99 2.29 10.39 32.35
N ASP A 100 2.70 9.17 32.72
CA ASP A 100 2.61 7.96 31.89
C ASP A 100 1.44 7.06 32.27
N ILE A 101 0.68 7.43 33.32
CA ILE A 101 -0.55 6.76 33.74
C ILE A 101 -1.79 7.58 33.40
N ASN A 102 -2.91 6.90 33.20
CA ASN A 102 -4.21 7.55 33.09
C ASN A 102 -4.72 8.02 34.45
N THR A 103 -5.46 9.14 34.45
CA THR A 103 -5.92 9.81 35.68
C THR A 103 -7.10 9.08 36.33
N VAL A 104 -7.95 8.44 35.54
CA VAL A 104 -9.10 7.65 36.04
C VAL A 104 -8.74 6.17 36.10
N GLY A 105 -8.96 5.57 37.28
CA GLY A 105 -8.71 4.16 37.54
C GLY A 105 -9.82 3.51 38.35
N THR A 106 -9.58 2.27 38.75
CA THR A 106 -10.52 1.48 39.57
C THR A 106 -9.83 0.99 40.83
N VAL A 107 -10.43 1.25 41.98
CA VAL A 107 -10.04 0.67 43.27
C VAL A 107 -10.29 -0.82 43.18
N ALA A 108 -9.29 -1.64 43.49
CA ALA A 108 -9.37 -3.08 43.39
C ALA A 108 -9.05 -3.76 44.71
N GLN A 109 -9.67 -4.91 44.92
CA GLN A 109 -9.37 -5.81 46.03
C GLN A 109 -8.57 -7.01 45.54
N ILE A 110 -7.48 -7.33 46.23
CA ILE A 110 -6.69 -8.54 45.98
C ILE A 110 -7.45 -9.73 46.55
N LEU A 111 -7.90 -10.62 45.68
CA LEU A 111 -8.56 -11.88 46.07
C LEU A 111 -7.51 -12.94 46.41
N ARG A 112 -6.55 -13.15 45.51
CA ARG A 112 -5.53 -14.21 45.64
C ARG A 112 -4.22 -13.82 44.99
N VAL A 113 -3.10 -14.23 45.58
CA VAL A 113 -1.76 -14.10 45.02
C VAL A 113 -1.20 -15.50 44.78
N LEU A 114 -0.81 -15.78 43.54
CA LEU A 114 -0.26 -17.05 43.08
C LEU A 114 1.19 -16.84 42.65
N LYS A 115 2.12 -17.64 43.19
CA LYS A 115 3.51 -17.66 42.74
C LYS A 115 3.66 -18.77 41.70
N MET A 116 4.04 -18.38 40.49
CA MET A 116 4.20 -19.31 39.38
C MET A 116 5.60 -19.98 39.44
N PRO A 117 5.78 -21.20 38.89
CA PRO A 117 7.05 -21.93 38.93
C PRO A 117 8.22 -21.24 38.20
N ASP A 118 7.91 -20.31 37.29
CA ASP A 118 8.84 -19.49 36.51
C ASP A 118 9.38 -18.28 37.30
N GLY A 119 8.91 -18.05 38.53
CA GLY A 119 9.31 -16.93 39.39
C GLY A 119 8.39 -15.71 39.31
N ASN A 120 7.42 -15.67 38.39
CA ASN A 120 6.47 -14.57 38.26
C ASN A 120 5.36 -14.64 39.31
N THR A 121 4.88 -13.49 39.77
CA THR A 121 3.74 -13.42 40.71
C THR A 121 2.48 -13.02 39.96
N THR A 122 1.47 -13.90 39.94
CA THR A 122 0.15 -13.60 39.37
C THR A 122 -0.82 -13.26 40.49
N VAL A 123 -1.48 -12.10 40.39
CA VAL A 123 -2.50 -11.64 41.34
C VAL A 123 -3.87 -11.64 40.69
N ILE A 124 -4.86 -12.16 41.39
CA ILE A 124 -6.28 -12.09 41.00
C ILE A 124 -6.89 -10.92 41.74
N ILE A 125 -7.35 -9.92 41.00
CA ILE A 125 -7.90 -8.68 41.54
C ILE A 125 -9.35 -8.49 41.07
N GLN A 126 -10.19 -7.92 41.93
CA GLN A 126 -11.57 -7.54 41.63
C GLN A 126 -11.72 -6.02 41.69
N GLY A 127 -12.24 -5.41 40.64
CA GLY A 127 -12.57 -3.98 40.64
C GLY A 127 -13.75 -3.66 41.56
N LYS A 128 -13.68 -2.56 42.30
CA LYS A 128 -14.73 -2.08 43.21
C LYS A 128 -15.39 -0.81 42.72
N LYS A 129 -14.65 0.31 42.74
CA LYS A 129 -15.17 1.65 42.44
C LYS A 129 -14.21 2.43 41.57
N ARG A 130 -14.73 3.35 40.75
CA ARG A 130 -13.90 4.28 39.97
C ARG A 130 -13.39 5.40 40.85
N PHE A 131 -12.15 5.81 40.60
CA PHE A 131 -11.52 6.95 41.26
C PHE A 131 -10.71 7.76 40.26
N GLU A 132 -10.42 9.00 40.62
CA GLU A 132 -9.51 9.88 39.92
C GLU A 132 -8.28 10.14 40.81
N VAL A 133 -7.09 9.99 40.23
CA VAL A 133 -5.81 10.33 40.88
C VAL A 133 -5.73 11.84 41.02
N SER A 134 -5.64 12.34 42.25
CA SER A 134 -5.53 13.78 42.53
C SER A 134 -4.07 14.23 42.62
N GLU A 135 -3.27 13.61 43.48
CA GLU A 135 -1.84 13.93 43.64
C GLU A 135 -1.04 12.67 44.02
N VAL A 136 0.12 12.46 43.40
CA VAL A 136 1.05 11.36 43.76
C VAL A 136 1.92 11.80 44.93
N ILE A 137 1.87 11.06 46.03
CA ILE A 137 2.54 11.39 47.30
C ILE A 137 3.97 10.83 47.33
N THR A 138 4.15 9.56 46.97
CA THR A 138 5.47 8.91 46.90
C THR A 138 5.58 8.01 45.67
N THR A 139 6.79 7.86 45.13
CA THR A 139 7.12 6.95 44.02
C THR A 139 7.98 5.76 44.45
N GLU A 140 8.65 5.87 45.60
CA GLU A 140 9.50 4.83 46.21
C GLU A 140 8.94 4.46 47.59
N PRO A 141 8.84 3.17 47.95
CA PRO A 141 9.25 1.97 47.20
C PRO A 141 8.28 1.55 46.06
N TYR A 142 7.10 2.17 45.98
CA TYR A 142 6.11 2.07 44.91
C TYR A 142 5.21 3.31 44.94
N MET A 143 4.40 3.50 43.90
CA MET A 143 3.55 4.69 43.77
C MET A 143 2.40 4.70 44.79
N THR A 144 2.22 5.82 45.49
CA THR A 144 1.05 6.10 46.32
C THR A 144 0.43 7.43 45.92
N ALA A 145 -0.90 7.52 45.89
CA ALA A 145 -1.60 8.74 45.48
C ALA A 145 -2.85 9.00 46.32
N THR A 146 -3.21 10.27 46.42
CA THR A 146 -4.53 10.69 46.91
C THR A 146 -5.57 10.45 45.82
N ILE A 147 -6.72 9.93 46.22
CA ILE A 147 -7.79 9.55 45.28
C ILE A 147 -9.08 10.28 45.58
N LYS A 148 -9.86 10.55 44.53
CA LYS A 148 -11.20 11.12 44.63
C LYS A 148 -12.21 10.19 43.97
N GLU A 149 -13.34 9.95 44.62
CA GLU A 149 -14.40 9.12 44.05
C GLU A 149 -15.00 9.76 42.78
N VAL A 150 -15.18 8.94 41.75
CA VAL A 150 -15.88 9.33 40.52
C VAL A 150 -17.26 8.67 40.52
N ALA A 151 -18.28 9.44 40.93
CA ALA A 151 -19.65 8.96 40.96
C ALA A 151 -20.17 8.58 39.56
N GLU A 152 -20.92 7.48 39.48
CA GLU A 152 -21.60 7.07 38.25
C GLU A 152 -22.99 7.69 38.17
N ALA A 153 -23.27 8.39 37.07
CA ALA A 153 -24.60 8.91 36.79
C ALA A 153 -25.44 7.80 36.15
N ARG A 154 -26.42 7.29 36.90
CA ARG A 154 -27.36 6.26 36.44
C ARG A 154 -28.62 6.90 35.83
N PRO A 155 -29.14 6.40 34.70
CA PRO A 155 -30.41 6.87 34.17
C PRO A 155 -31.56 6.55 35.12
N GLU A 156 -32.67 7.28 35.02
CA GLU A 156 -33.89 7.00 35.78
C GLU A 156 -34.38 5.57 35.52
N LYS A 157 -34.88 4.90 36.57
CA LYS A 157 -35.15 3.45 36.62
C LYS A 157 -36.19 2.91 35.61
N GLU A 158 -36.70 3.72 34.69
CA GLU A 158 -37.78 3.36 33.73
C GLU A 158 -37.56 3.87 32.30
N SER A 159 -36.33 4.21 31.89
CA SER A 159 -36.06 4.57 30.49
C SER A 159 -36.12 3.31 29.60
N GLU A 160 -37.22 3.13 28.85
CA GLU A 160 -37.38 2.07 27.84
C GLU A 160 -36.19 2.01 26.88
N GLU A 161 -35.64 3.16 26.52
CA GLU A 161 -34.47 3.30 25.65
C GLU A 161 -33.20 2.67 26.27
N PHE A 162 -32.96 2.86 27.57
CA PHE A 162 -31.80 2.27 28.25
C PHE A 162 -31.92 0.74 28.32
N LEU A 163 -33.11 0.22 28.61
CA LEU A 163 -33.35 -1.23 28.62
C LEU A 163 -33.12 -1.85 27.23
N ALA A 164 -33.55 -1.19 26.15
CA ALA A 164 -33.32 -1.64 24.78
C ALA A 164 -31.82 -1.68 24.41
N ILE A 165 -31.03 -0.71 24.90
CA ILE A 165 -29.57 -0.69 24.71
C ILE A 165 -28.92 -1.87 25.44
N ILE A 166 -29.34 -2.16 26.67
CA ILE A 166 -28.84 -3.30 27.46
C ILE A 166 -29.16 -4.64 26.77
N GLU A 167 -30.38 -4.80 26.26
CA GLU A 167 -30.77 -5.98 25.48
C GLU A 167 -29.90 -6.12 24.21
N SER A 168 -29.69 -5.02 23.49
CA SER A 168 -28.81 -4.99 22.30
C SER A 168 -27.36 -5.39 22.63
N ILE A 169 -26.83 -4.97 23.79
CA ILE A 169 -25.51 -5.38 24.27
C ILE A 169 -25.48 -6.89 24.55
N LYS A 170 -26.51 -7.45 25.21
CA LYS A 170 -26.59 -8.90 25.45
C LYS A 170 -26.62 -9.70 24.15
N GLU A 171 -27.47 -9.30 23.20
CA GLU A 171 -27.58 -9.95 21.89
C GLU A 171 -26.26 -9.90 21.12
N MET A 172 -25.65 -8.72 21.06
CA MET A 172 -24.38 -8.53 20.34
C MET A 172 -23.24 -9.31 20.98
N ALA A 173 -23.18 -9.37 22.32
CA ALA A 173 -22.18 -10.16 23.04
C ALA A 173 -22.35 -11.65 22.73
N LEU A 174 -23.58 -12.18 22.75
CA LEU A 174 -23.87 -13.56 22.39
C LEU A 174 -23.49 -13.88 20.94
N LYS A 175 -23.70 -12.93 20.03
CA LYS A 175 -23.31 -13.08 18.62
C LYS A 175 -21.79 -13.10 18.45
N ILE A 176 -21.06 -12.23 19.14
CA ILE A 176 -19.59 -12.22 19.16
C ILE A 176 -19.04 -13.54 19.72
N ILE A 177 -19.60 -14.06 20.82
CA ILE A 177 -19.19 -15.35 21.41
C ILE A 177 -19.39 -16.49 20.40
N LYS A 178 -20.50 -16.47 19.64
CA LYS A 178 -20.80 -17.50 18.64
C LYS A 178 -19.87 -17.45 17.42
N GLU A 179 -19.48 -16.25 16.98
CA GLU A 179 -18.65 -16.05 15.79
C GLU A 179 -17.15 -16.12 16.07
N SER A 180 -16.74 -16.05 17.34
CA SER A 180 -15.34 -16.09 17.76
C SER A 180 -14.89 -17.52 18.12
N PRO A 181 -13.90 -18.11 17.42
CA PRO A 181 -13.43 -19.46 17.71
C PRO A 181 -12.62 -19.58 19.01
N ASN A 182 -12.22 -18.45 19.61
CA ASN A 182 -11.34 -18.42 20.79
C ASN A 182 -12.11 -18.25 22.11
N ILE A 183 -13.42 -18.05 22.08
CA ILE A 183 -14.24 -17.84 23.28
C ILE A 183 -15.00 -19.14 23.60
N PRO A 184 -14.87 -19.72 24.81
CA PRO A 184 -15.65 -20.88 25.22
C PRO A 184 -17.16 -20.61 25.17
N SER A 185 -17.93 -21.58 24.71
CA SER A 185 -19.40 -21.48 24.62
C SER A 185 -20.08 -21.23 25.96
N GLU A 186 -19.43 -21.64 27.06
CA GLU A 186 -19.82 -21.46 28.45
C GLU A 186 -19.90 -19.97 28.84
N ALA A 187 -19.13 -19.09 28.17
CA ALA A 187 -19.21 -17.64 28.38
C ALA A 187 -20.59 -17.07 28.02
N ALA A 188 -21.32 -17.70 27.10
CA ALA A 188 -22.68 -17.29 26.75
C ALA A 188 -23.66 -17.50 27.91
N PHE A 189 -23.42 -18.51 28.77
CA PHE A 189 -24.21 -18.72 29.98
C PHE A 189 -23.96 -17.62 31.01
N ALA A 190 -22.70 -17.19 31.19
CA ALA A 190 -22.36 -16.10 32.09
C ALA A 190 -23.07 -14.79 31.69
N ILE A 191 -23.01 -14.38 30.41
CA ILE A 191 -23.65 -13.15 29.92
C ILE A 191 -25.17 -13.15 30.14
N LYS A 192 -25.84 -14.30 29.96
CA LYS A 192 -27.29 -14.40 30.14
C LYS A 192 -27.73 -14.22 31.59
N ASN A 193 -26.92 -14.67 32.54
CA ASN A 193 -27.23 -14.62 33.97
C ASN A 193 -26.77 -13.33 34.66
N ILE A 194 -26.17 -12.37 33.94
CA ILE A 194 -25.90 -11.06 34.51
C ILE A 194 -27.20 -10.25 34.56
N GLU A 195 -27.66 -9.96 35.77
CA GLU A 195 -28.87 -9.15 36.04
C GLU A 195 -28.56 -7.65 36.11
N SER A 196 -27.39 -7.26 36.65
CA SER A 196 -26.99 -5.86 36.73
C SER A 196 -26.59 -5.29 35.38
N SER A 197 -27.20 -4.15 35.02
CA SER A 197 -26.89 -3.42 33.80
C SER A 197 -25.50 -2.78 33.84
N SER A 198 -25.08 -2.23 34.99
CA SER A 198 -23.76 -1.60 35.12
C SER A 198 -22.66 -2.66 35.08
N PHE A 199 -22.83 -3.77 35.80
CA PHE A 199 -21.90 -4.88 35.77
C PHE A 199 -21.81 -5.50 34.37
N LEU A 200 -22.92 -5.65 33.65
CA LEU A 200 -22.89 -6.15 32.27
C LEU A 200 -22.05 -5.25 31.36
N ILE A 201 -22.27 -3.93 31.40
CA ILE A 201 -21.53 -2.97 30.57
C ILE A 201 -20.03 -3.05 30.89
N ASN A 202 -19.67 -3.08 32.17
CA ASN A 202 -18.29 -3.16 32.64
C ASN A 202 -17.63 -4.50 32.24
N PHE A 203 -18.35 -5.61 32.40
CA PHE A 203 -17.89 -6.95 32.06
C PHE A 203 -17.64 -7.09 30.56
N VAL A 204 -18.59 -6.64 29.73
CA VAL A 204 -18.44 -6.66 28.28
C VAL A 204 -17.31 -5.73 27.85
N SER A 205 -17.24 -4.50 28.37
CA SER A 205 -16.19 -3.53 28.02
C SER A 205 -14.79 -4.02 28.36
N SER A 206 -14.62 -4.73 29.49
CA SER A 206 -13.33 -5.30 29.89
C SER A 206 -12.88 -6.44 28.95
N ASN A 207 -13.83 -7.29 28.52
CA ASN A 207 -13.56 -8.45 27.67
C ASN A 207 -13.56 -8.15 26.15
N LEU A 208 -13.92 -6.93 25.72
CA LEU A 208 -13.83 -6.55 24.31
C LEU A 208 -12.37 -6.48 23.84
N ASN A 209 -12.13 -6.94 22.61
CA ASN A 209 -10.81 -6.94 21.99
C ASN A 209 -10.54 -5.61 21.26
N ILE A 210 -10.45 -4.53 22.03
CA ILE A 210 -10.19 -3.16 21.58
C ILE A 210 -8.93 -2.60 22.27
N GLU A 211 -8.35 -1.55 21.68
CA GLU A 211 -7.12 -0.92 22.18
C GLU A 211 -7.30 -0.36 23.61
N VAL A 212 -6.22 -0.32 24.40
CA VAL A 212 -6.24 0.17 25.80
C VAL A 212 -6.80 1.59 25.89
N GLU A 213 -6.42 2.49 24.97
CA GLU A 213 -6.93 3.86 24.88
C GLU A 213 -8.48 3.90 24.75
N GLN A 214 -9.05 2.98 23.98
CA GLN A 214 -10.50 2.89 23.78
C GLN A 214 -11.21 2.34 25.02
N LYS A 215 -10.61 1.36 25.70
CA LYS A 215 -11.12 0.86 26.99
C LYS A 215 -11.05 1.94 28.07
N GLN A 216 -9.98 2.72 28.07
CA GLN A 216 -9.80 3.83 29.01
C GLN A 216 -10.88 4.89 28.80
N ALA A 217 -11.15 5.27 27.54
CA ALA A 217 -12.24 6.18 27.22
C ALA A 217 -13.61 5.67 27.72
N LEU A 218 -13.89 4.36 27.65
CA LEU A 218 -15.12 3.78 28.22
C LEU A 218 -15.18 3.90 29.75
N LEU A 219 -14.06 3.68 30.44
CA LEU A 219 -13.98 3.81 31.90
C LEU A 219 -14.24 5.27 32.36
N GLU A 220 -13.81 6.24 31.55
CA GLU A 220 -13.93 7.69 31.84
C GLU A 220 -15.35 8.25 31.64
N ILE A 221 -16.21 7.58 30.85
CA ILE A 221 -17.59 8.04 30.65
C ILE A 221 -18.38 7.87 31.95
N ASN A 222 -18.83 8.99 32.53
CA ASN A 222 -19.55 9.00 33.81
C ASN A 222 -21.03 8.61 33.71
N ASN A 223 -21.68 8.89 32.59
CA ASN A 223 -23.07 8.53 32.35
C ASN A 223 -23.17 7.09 31.86
N LEU A 224 -23.89 6.25 32.60
CA LEU A 224 -23.98 4.82 32.29
C LEU A 224 -24.67 4.56 30.94
N LYS A 225 -25.64 5.39 30.54
CA LYS A 225 -26.31 5.28 29.24
C LYS A 225 -25.34 5.59 28.09
N ASP A 226 -24.58 6.67 28.22
CA ASP A 226 -23.59 7.07 27.20
C ASP A 226 -22.47 6.02 27.09
N ARG A 227 -22.04 5.46 28.23
CA ARG A 227 -21.08 4.35 28.25
C ARG A 227 -21.64 3.13 27.52
N ALA A 228 -22.90 2.76 27.77
CA ALA A 228 -23.57 1.65 27.11
C ALA A 228 -23.63 1.83 25.58
N LEU A 229 -23.97 3.04 25.11
CA LEU A 229 -24.00 3.36 23.68
C LEU A 229 -22.61 3.25 23.03
N GLU A 230 -21.58 3.79 23.66
CA GLU A 230 -20.21 3.69 23.16
C GLU A 230 -19.70 2.24 23.19
N THR A 231 -19.99 1.48 24.23
CA THR A 231 -19.70 0.04 24.27
C THR A 231 -20.37 -0.67 23.09
N LEU A 232 -21.66 -0.41 22.84
CA LEU A 232 -22.40 -1.00 21.71
C LEU A 232 -21.80 -0.59 20.35
N ARG A 233 -21.31 0.64 20.21
CA ARG A 233 -20.61 1.11 19.00
C ARG A 233 -19.33 0.30 18.76
N TYR A 234 -18.50 0.09 19.78
CA TYR A 234 -17.30 -0.74 19.68
C TYR A 234 -17.61 -2.21 19.38
N MET A 235 -18.67 -2.77 19.99
CA MET A 235 -19.12 -4.13 19.70
C MET A 235 -19.52 -4.30 18.22
N ASN A 236 -20.20 -3.31 17.63
CA ASN A 236 -20.55 -3.32 16.21
C ASN A 236 -19.32 -3.26 15.30
N MET A 237 -18.28 -2.51 15.67
CA MET A 237 -17.03 -2.50 14.91
C MET A 237 -16.33 -3.87 14.99
N GLU A 238 -16.33 -4.49 16.17
CA GLU A 238 -15.70 -5.79 16.37
C GLU A 238 -16.41 -6.91 15.60
N ILE A 239 -17.74 -6.90 15.56
CA ILE A 239 -18.48 -7.91 14.80
C ILE A 239 -18.26 -7.78 13.29
N GLN A 240 -18.11 -6.56 12.77
CA GLN A 240 -17.75 -6.34 11.37
C GLN A 240 -16.36 -6.89 11.05
N LYS A 241 -15.38 -6.69 11.96
CA LYS A 241 -14.04 -7.26 11.82
C LYS A 241 -14.08 -8.79 11.87
N LEU A 242 -14.82 -9.38 12.82
CA LEU A 242 -14.99 -10.83 12.95
C LEU A 242 -15.66 -11.44 11.71
N SER A 243 -16.74 -10.83 11.22
CA SER A 243 -17.42 -11.26 10.00
C SER A 243 -16.49 -11.18 8.79
N LEU A 244 -15.73 -10.09 8.61
CA LEU A 244 -14.76 -9.99 7.53
C LEU A 244 -13.65 -11.05 7.65
N ARG A 245 -13.16 -11.33 8.86
CA ARG A 245 -12.15 -12.36 9.11
C ARG A 245 -12.68 -13.75 8.80
N ASN A 246 -13.92 -14.04 9.20
CA ASN A 246 -14.61 -15.30 8.89
C ASN A 246 -14.93 -15.41 7.39
N ASP A 247 -15.22 -14.31 6.69
CA ASP A 247 -15.40 -14.27 5.23
C ASP A 247 -14.09 -14.52 4.47
N ILE A 248 -12.99 -13.96 4.97
CA ILE A 248 -11.65 -14.21 4.42
C ILE A 248 -11.27 -15.67 4.68
N GLN A 249 -11.43 -16.15 5.92
CA GLN A 249 -11.12 -17.52 6.30
C GLN A 249 -11.99 -18.51 5.55
N SER A 250 -13.28 -18.26 5.36
CA SER A 250 -14.19 -19.11 4.59
C SER A 250 -13.87 -19.09 3.10
N LYS A 251 -13.43 -17.96 2.51
CA LYS A 251 -12.92 -17.93 1.13
C LYS A 251 -11.64 -18.75 0.97
N VAL A 252 -10.68 -18.60 1.88
CA VAL A 252 -9.44 -19.39 1.90
C VAL A 252 -9.75 -20.88 2.15
N GLN A 253 -10.68 -21.18 3.06
CA GLN A 253 -11.14 -22.53 3.36
C GLN A 253 -11.97 -23.11 2.21
N SER A 254 -12.65 -22.29 1.39
CA SER A 254 -13.39 -22.76 0.22
C SER A 254 -12.44 -23.22 -0.89
N ASP A 255 -11.29 -22.57 -1.05
CA ASP A 255 -10.23 -23.02 -1.95
C ASP A 255 -9.60 -24.33 -1.44
N ILE A 256 -9.40 -24.45 -0.13
CA ILE A 256 -8.89 -25.68 0.52
C ILE A 256 -9.94 -26.81 0.49
N ASN A 257 -11.22 -26.52 0.72
CA ASN A 257 -12.31 -27.49 0.67
C ASN A 257 -12.59 -27.91 -0.76
N GLN A 258 -12.38 -27.06 -1.77
CA GLN A 258 -12.44 -27.47 -3.17
C GLN A 258 -11.32 -28.46 -3.48
N GLN A 259 -10.09 -28.22 -2.99
CA GLN A 259 -8.99 -29.19 -3.12
C GLN A 259 -9.20 -30.48 -2.32
N GLN A 260 -9.70 -30.40 -1.08
CA GLN A 260 -10.03 -31.59 -0.28
C GLN A 260 -11.21 -32.34 -0.87
N ARG A 261 -12.22 -31.66 -1.40
CA ARG A 261 -13.37 -32.26 -2.07
C ARG A 261 -12.97 -32.84 -3.43
N GLU A 262 -12.11 -32.20 -4.21
CA GLU A 262 -11.52 -32.78 -5.42
C GLU A 262 -10.65 -34.00 -5.08
N TYR A 263 -9.86 -33.94 -4.01
CA TYR A 263 -9.08 -35.08 -3.52
C TYR A 263 -10.00 -36.22 -3.06
N PHE A 264 -11.07 -35.93 -2.33
CA PHE A 264 -12.03 -36.93 -1.85
C PHE A 264 -12.88 -37.49 -2.99
N LEU A 265 -13.28 -36.66 -3.96
CA LEU A 265 -13.96 -37.08 -5.18
C LEU A 265 -13.03 -37.89 -6.10
N GLN A 266 -11.73 -37.56 -6.17
CA GLN A 266 -10.75 -38.37 -6.88
C GLN A 266 -10.50 -39.69 -6.17
N GLN A 267 -10.45 -39.71 -4.83
CA GLN A 267 -10.37 -40.96 -4.06
C GLN A 267 -11.63 -41.80 -4.25
N GLN A 268 -12.83 -41.22 -4.20
CA GLN A 268 -14.09 -41.92 -4.44
C GLN A 268 -14.20 -42.40 -5.89
N MET A 269 -13.84 -41.58 -6.88
CA MET A 269 -13.74 -41.99 -8.28
C MET A 269 -12.73 -43.12 -8.45
N LYS A 270 -11.63 -43.12 -7.69
CA LYS A 270 -10.62 -44.19 -7.70
C LYS A 270 -11.12 -45.47 -7.05
N THR A 271 -11.86 -45.39 -5.94
CA THR A 271 -12.53 -46.55 -5.32
C THR A 271 -13.60 -47.11 -6.25
N ILE A 272 -14.38 -46.24 -6.90
CA ILE A 272 -15.38 -46.61 -7.91
C ILE A 272 -14.72 -47.22 -9.16
N GLN A 273 -13.59 -46.67 -9.64
CA GLN A 273 -12.81 -47.23 -10.75
C GLN A 273 -12.17 -48.58 -10.39
N GLN A 274 -11.71 -48.76 -9.16
CA GLN A 274 -11.18 -50.04 -8.66
C GLN A 274 -12.28 -51.10 -8.53
N GLU A 275 -13.49 -50.73 -8.11
CA GLU A 275 -14.64 -51.64 -8.06
C GLU A 275 -15.24 -51.93 -9.45
N LEU A 276 -15.13 -51.01 -10.40
CA LEU A 276 -15.61 -51.15 -11.79
C LEU A 276 -14.57 -51.77 -12.75
N GLY A 277 -13.41 -52.22 -12.26
CA GLY A 277 -12.40 -52.92 -13.07
C GLY A 277 -11.51 -52.03 -13.95
N GLY A 278 -11.17 -50.82 -13.50
CA GLY A 278 -10.31 -49.87 -14.21
C GLY A 278 -8.82 -49.98 -13.88
N SER A 279 -8.03 -50.24 -14.94
CA SER A 279 -6.56 -50.20 -15.14
C SER A 279 -5.66 -50.79 -14.05
N SER A 280 -4.93 -51.84 -14.40
CA SER A 280 -3.92 -52.41 -13.50
C SER A 280 -2.79 -51.41 -13.25
N MET A 281 -2.15 -51.49 -12.08
CA MET A 281 -0.92 -50.75 -11.77
C MET A 281 0.15 -50.89 -12.88
N GLU A 282 0.14 -52.01 -13.61
CA GLU A 282 1.05 -52.28 -14.70
C GLU A 282 0.74 -51.45 -15.96
N GLU A 283 -0.54 -51.21 -16.27
CA GLU A 283 -0.95 -50.38 -17.41
C GLU A 283 -0.52 -48.92 -17.22
N GLU A 284 -0.66 -48.37 -16.00
CA GLU A 284 -0.26 -47.00 -15.70
C GLU A 284 1.27 -46.81 -15.78
N ILE A 285 2.03 -47.79 -15.30
CA ILE A 285 3.50 -47.77 -15.40
C ILE A 285 3.94 -47.88 -16.87
N GLU A 286 3.25 -48.70 -17.68
CA GLU A 286 3.56 -48.81 -19.10
C GLU A 286 3.19 -47.53 -19.85
N GLU A 287 2.08 -46.87 -19.54
CA GLU A 287 1.73 -45.56 -20.12
C GLU A 287 2.81 -44.51 -19.82
N MET A 288 3.27 -44.42 -18.57
CA MET A 288 4.37 -43.53 -18.20
C MET A 288 5.67 -43.87 -18.95
N ARG A 289 5.94 -45.17 -19.16
CA ARG A 289 7.10 -45.65 -19.90
C ARG A 289 6.99 -45.28 -21.38
N GLU A 290 5.83 -45.40 -22.01
CA GLU A 290 5.60 -44.97 -23.39
C GLU A 290 5.76 -43.46 -23.56
N ARG A 291 5.12 -42.67 -22.69
CA ARG A 291 5.27 -41.20 -22.68
C ARG A 291 6.73 -40.80 -22.54
N SER A 292 7.51 -41.50 -21.72
CA SER A 292 8.94 -41.22 -21.52
C SER A 292 9.76 -41.36 -22.80
N LYS A 293 9.43 -42.31 -23.70
CA LYS A 293 10.15 -42.51 -24.97
C LYS A 293 10.03 -41.32 -25.93
N THR A 294 8.95 -40.54 -25.81
CA THR A 294 8.72 -39.37 -26.69
C THR A 294 9.46 -38.10 -26.24
N LYS A 295 10.05 -38.13 -25.03
CA LYS A 295 10.69 -36.97 -24.41
C LYS A 295 12.19 -36.91 -24.71
N LYS A 296 12.72 -35.68 -24.80
CA LYS A 296 14.13 -35.41 -25.08
C LYS A 296 14.92 -35.24 -23.79
N TRP A 297 15.11 -36.32 -23.07
CA TRP A 297 15.86 -36.33 -21.81
C TRP A 297 17.34 -35.99 -22.00
N SER A 298 17.97 -35.42 -20.97
CA SER A 298 19.41 -35.55 -20.81
C SER A 298 19.73 -36.92 -20.21
N LYS A 299 20.96 -37.40 -20.38
CA LYS A 299 21.39 -38.71 -19.82
C LYS A 299 21.16 -38.82 -18.31
N GLU A 300 21.35 -37.71 -17.60
CA GLU A 300 21.15 -37.62 -16.15
C GLU A 300 19.67 -37.74 -15.77
N VAL A 301 18.80 -36.97 -16.43
CA VAL A 301 17.36 -36.97 -16.15
C VAL A 301 16.72 -38.30 -16.54
N GLU A 302 17.14 -38.90 -17.66
CA GLU A 302 16.66 -40.22 -18.08
C GLU A 302 16.99 -41.30 -17.05
N LYS A 303 18.26 -41.33 -16.58
CA LYS A 303 18.69 -42.27 -15.55
C LYS A 303 17.92 -42.09 -14.24
N HIS A 304 17.66 -40.83 -13.85
CA HIS A 304 16.89 -40.52 -12.64
C HIS A 304 15.42 -40.95 -12.77
N PHE A 305 14.78 -40.62 -13.90
CA PHE A 305 13.40 -41.01 -14.17
C PHE A 305 13.22 -42.54 -14.13
N GLN A 306 14.10 -43.30 -14.78
CA GLN A 306 14.05 -44.77 -14.77
C GLN A 306 14.21 -45.36 -13.36
N LYS A 307 15.10 -44.77 -12.54
CA LYS A 307 15.29 -45.18 -11.14
C LYS A 307 14.03 -44.94 -10.30
N GLU A 308 13.40 -43.78 -10.46
CA GLU A 308 12.19 -43.39 -9.73
C GLU A 308 10.95 -44.17 -10.21
N LEU A 309 10.86 -44.51 -11.49
CA LEU A 309 9.83 -45.40 -12.05
C LEU A 309 9.97 -46.84 -11.50
N ALA A 310 11.18 -47.38 -11.46
CA ALA A 310 11.46 -48.69 -10.85
C ALA A 310 11.21 -48.72 -9.32
N LYS A 311 11.27 -47.56 -8.66
CA LYS A 311 10.89 -47.40 -7.26
C LYS A 311 9.36 -47.47 -7.12
N MET A 312 8.61 -46.74 -7.95
CA MET A 312 7.14 -46.78 -7.98
C MET A 312 6.60 -48.18 -8.26
N GLN A 313 7.21 -48.93 -9.17
CA GLN A 313 6.80 -50.31 -9.51
C GLN A 313 6.86 -51.28 -8.31
N ARG A 314 7.73 -51.01 -7.32
CA ARG A 314 7.88 -51.84 -6.11
C ARG A 314 7.07 -51.32 -4.91
N MET A 315 6.42 -50.16 -5.04
CA MET A 315 5.61 -49.57 -3.97
C MET A 315 4.22 -50.18 -3.94
N ASN A 316 3.65 -50.32 -2.73
CA ASN A 316 2.25 -50.69 -2.58
C ASN A 316 1.34 -49.49 -2.96
N PRO A 317 0.41 -49.62 -3.92
CA PRO A 317 -0.48 -48.53 -4.35
C PRO A 317 -1.38 -47.92 -3.26
N GLN A 318 -1.54 -48.62 -2.13
CA GLN A 318 -2.38 -48.18 -1.01
C GLN A 318 -1.67 -47.19 -0.07
N VAL A 319 -0.34 -47.01 -0.17
CA VAL A 319 0.40 -46.08 0.70
C VAL A 319 0.41 -44.65 0.13
N ALA A 320 0.40 -43.65 1.02
CA ALA A 320 0.39 -42.24 0.63
C ALA A 320 1.58 -41.82 -0.25
N GLU A 321 2.75 -42.45 -0.06
CA GLU A 321 3.96 -42.18 -0.85
C GLU A 321 3.79 -42.50 -2.33
N PHE A 322 2.93 -43.47 -2.69
CA PHE A 322 2.69 -43.84 -4.09
C PHE A 322 2.09 -42.66 -4.88
N SER A 323 1.15 -41.93 -4.29
CA SER A 323 0.53 -40.76 -4.91
C SER A 323 1.53 -39.63 -5.15
N ILE A 324 2.40 -39.39 -4.16
CA ILE A 324 3.48 -38.38 -4.26
C ILE A 324 4.47 -38.76 -5.37
N GLN A 325 4.88 -40.03 -5.41
CA GLN A 325 5.80 -40.56 -6.40
C GLN A 325 5.23 -40.47 -7.82
N ARG A 326 3.94 -40.79 -7.99
CA ARG A 326 3.23 -40.65 -9.27
C ARG A 326 3.20 -39.20 -9.74
N ASN A 327 2.78 -38.27 -8.88
CA ASN A 327 2.73 -36.85 -9.19
C ASN A 327 4.12 -36.29 -9.56
N TYR A 328 5.17 -36.80 -8.91
CA TYR A 328 6.56 -36.45 -9.23
C TYR A 328 6.97 -36.95 -10.64
N LEU A 329 6.66 -38.20 -10.98
CA LEU A 329 6.93 -38.76 -12.31
C LEU A 329 6.11 -38.07 -13.40
N ASP A 330 4.84 -37.74 -13.13
CA ASP A 330 4.01 -36.95 -14.04
C ASP A 330 4.57 -35.54 -14.27
N LEU A 331 5.08 -34.88 -13.22
CA LEU A 331 5.76 -33.60 -13.37
C LEU A 331 6.97 -33.72 -14.31
N LEU A 332 7.82 -34.73 -14.11
CA LEU A 332 8.98 -34.99 -14.99
C LEU A 332 8.54 -35.22 -16.43
N LEU A 333 7.46 -35.97 -16.65
CA LEU A 333 6.89 -36.22 -17.97
C LEU A 333 6.26 -34.97 -18.56
N ASP A 334 5.67 -34.07 -17.79
CA ASP A 334 5.03 -32.87 -18.33
C ASP A 334 6.03 -31.78 -18.69
N LEU A 335 7.19 -31.76 -18.03
CA LEU A 335 8.22 -30.77 -18.30
C LEU A 335 8.75 -30.84 -19.75
N PRO A 336 8.97 -29.69 -20.40
CA PRO A 336 9.33 -29.62 -21.81
C PRO A 336 10.84 -29.78 -22.06
N TRP A 337 11.48 -30.81 -21.51
CA TRP A 337 12.93 -31.06 -21.65
C TRP A 337 13.43 -30.91 -23.09
N ASN A 338 14.43 -30.03 -23.29
CA ASN A 338 15.04 -29.74 -24.59
C ASN A 338 14.04 -29.45 -25.73
N LYS A 339 12.83 -28.96 -25.40
CA LYS A 339 11.79 -28.58 -26.36
C LYS A 339 11.70 -27.06 -26.40
N TYR A 340 12.15 -26.48 -27.51
CA TYR A 340 12.22 -25.03 -27.70
C TYR A 340 11.24 -24.55 -28.78
N SER A 341 10.71 -23.35 -28.59
CA SER A 341 10.03 -22.58 -29.64
C SER A 341 11.04 -22.03 -30.65
N LYS A 342 10.61 -21.83 -31.91
CA LYS A 342 11.48 -21.30 -32.97
C LYS A 342 11.62 -19.79 -32.85
N ASP A 343 12.81 -19.34 -32.49
CA ASP A 343 13.12 -17.92 -32.33
C ASP A 343 13.04 -17.15 -33.66
N LYS A 344 12.46 -15.95 -33.62
CA LYS A 344 12.32 -15.03 -34.75
C LYS A 344 13.05 -13.71 -34.47
N PHE A 345 14.36 -13.69 -34.68
CA PHE A 345 15.20 -12.49 -34.52
C PHE A 345 15.17 -11.56 -35.75
N ASP A 346 13.96 -11.12 -36.13
CA ASP A 346 13.76 -10.06 -37.13
C ASP A 346 13.48 -8.74 -36.41
N LEU A 347 14.50 -7.87 -36.37
CA LEU A 347 14.43 -6.56 -35.70
C LEU A 347 13.41 -5.64 -36.37
N LYS A 348 13.21 -5.73 -37.70
CA LYS A 348 12.20 -4.93 -38.40
C LYS A 348 10.79 -5.37 -38.01
N ARG A 349 10.58 -6.69 -37.93
CA ARG A 349 9.31 -7.25 -37.42
C ARG A 349 9.09 -6.90 -35.95
N ALA A 350 10.11 -6.98 -35.10
CA ALA A 350 10.03 -6.61 -33.70
C ALA A 350 9.61 -5.13 -33.54
N ARG A 351 10.24 -4.22 -34.29
CA ARG A 351 9.88 -2.79 -34.27
C ARG A 351 8.42 -2.57 -34.67
N LYS A 352 7.96 -3.22 -35.76
CA LYS A 352 6.56 -3.15 -36.20
C LYS A 352 5.56 -3.63 -35.13
N ILE A 353 5.87 -4.71 -34.42
CA ILE A 353 5.00 -5.24 -33.36
C ILE A 353 4.95 -4.28 -32.16
N LEU A 354 6.11 -3.75 -31.75
CA LEU A 354 6.19 -2.76 -30.68
C LEU A 354 5.42 -1.47 -31.04
N ASP A 355 5.53 -1.00 -32.28
CA ASP A 355 4.81 0.19 -32.77
C ASP A 355 3.30 -0.05 -32.96
N ARG A 356 2.89 -1.29 -33.26
CA ARG A 356 1.48 -1.68 -33.36
C ARG A 356 0.81 -1.70 -31.99
N ASP A 357 1.49 -2.21 -30.96
CA ASP A 357 0.89 -2.46 -29.64
C ASP A 357 1.03 -1.28 -28.68
N HIS A 358 2.03 -0.41 -28.89
CA HIS A 358 2.34 0.71 -28.01
C HIS A 358 2.46 2.00 -28.81
N TYR A 359 1.72 3.03 -28.43
CA TYR A 359 1.85 4.37 -29.00
C TYR A 359 2.92 5.18 -28.24
N GLY A 360 3.73 5.97 -28.96
CA GLY A 360 4.85 6.71 -28.37
C GLY A 360 5.98 5.78 -27.90
N LEU A 361 6.62 6.12 -26.78
CA LEU A 361 7.71 5.35 -26.17
C LEU A 361 8.89 5.07 -27.13
N ASP A 362 9.21 6.02 -28.01
CA ASP A 362 10.19 5.80 -29.08
C ASP A 362 11.57 5.41 -28.53
N ASP A 363 12.03 6.07 -27.45
CA ASP A 363 13.32 5.79 -26.81
C ASP A 363 13.33 4.40 -26.17
N VAL A 364 12.25 4.03 -25.47
CA VAL A 364 12.09 2.70 -24.83
C VAL A 364 12.10 1.60 -25.89
N LYS A 365 11.36 1.79 -26.97
CA LYS A 365 11.33 0.83 -28.10
C LYS A 365 12.69 0.73 -28.76
N GLN A 366 13.39 1.84 -28.95
CA GLN A 366 14.73 1.87 -29.52
C GLN A 366 15.71 1.05 -28.67
N ARG A 367 15.71 1.27 -27.34
CA ARG A 367 16.51 0.49 -26.39
C ARG A 367 16.19 -1.01 -26.41
N ILE A 368 14.90 -1.38 -26.50
CA ILE A 368 14.51 -2.79 -26.65
C ILE A 368 15.07 -3.38 -27.95
N ILE A 369 15.05 -2.63 -29.06
CA ILE A 369 15.61 -3.11 -30.33
C ILE A 369 17.13 -3.25 -30.25
N GLU A 370 17.83 -2.32 -29.61
CA GLU A 370 19.27 -2.42 -29.34
C GLU A 370 19.59 -3.70 -28.55
N TYR A 371 18.85 -3.95 -27.48
CA TYR A 371 18.98 -5.16 -26.66
C TYR A 371 18.78 -6.44 -27.48
N LEU A 372 17.70 -6.49 -28.29
CA LEU A 372 17.44 -7.63 -29.18
C LEU A 372 18.51 -7.80 -30.27
N ALA A 373 19.14 -6.71 -30.72
CA ALA A 373 20.24 -6.78 -31.67
C ALA A 373 21.49 -7.41 -31.07
N VAL A 374 21.83 -7.07 -29.81
CA VAL A 374 22.94 -7.69 -29.07
C VAL A 374 22.69 -9.19 -28.89
N LEU A 375 21.49 -9.58 -28.46
CA LEU A 375 21.12 -11.00 -28.33
C LEU A 375 21.25 -11.77 -29.66
N LYS A 376 20.85 -11.15 -30.78
CA LYS A 376 21.00 -11.75 -32.11
C LYS A 376 22.46 -11.97 -32.50
N LEU A 377 23.35 -11.05 -32.12
CA LEU A 377 24.78 -11.15 -32.45
C LEU A 377 25.50 -12.20 -31.61
N ARG A 378 25.20 -12.29 -30.31
CA ARG A 378 25.90 -13.22 -29.40
C ARG A 378 25.45 -14.67 -29.55
N ASN A 379 24.24 -14.91 -30.08
CA ASN A 379 23.65 -16.24 -30.24
C ASN A 379 23.54 -17.04 -28.92
N ASP A 380 23.68 -16.37 -27.79
CA ASP A 380 23.45 -16.85 -26.43
C ASP A 380 22.59 -15.84 -25.64
N MET A 381 21.95 -16.31 -24.57
CA MET A 381 21.05 -15.49 -23.74
C MET A 381 21.77 -14.89 -22.52
N LYS A 382 23.12 -14.91 -22.49
CA LYS A 382 23.93 -14.40 -21.38
C LYS A 382 24.05 -12.87 -21.45
N SER A 383 22.90 -12.20 -21.40
CA SER A 383 22.80 -10.73 -21.39
C SER A 383 22.22 -10.28 -20.06
N PRO A 384 22.55 -9.06 -19.57
CA PRO A 384 21.87 -8.47 -18.43
C PRO A 384 20.34 -8.52 -18.59
N ILE A 385 19.64 -8.63 -17.47
CA ILE A 385 18.19 -8.79 -17.47
C ILE A 385 17.55 -7.44 -17.75
N LEU A 386 16.61 -7.41 -18.69
CA LEU A 386 15.88 -6.19 -19.00
C LEU A 386 14.98 -5.80 -17.82
N CYS A 387 15.15 -4.62 -17.24
CA CYS A 387 14.28 -4.09 -16.19
C CYS A 387 13.54 -2.85 -16.69
N LEU A 388 12.22 -2.99 -16.88
CA LEU A 388 11.33 -1.89 -17.22
C LEU A 388 10.91 -1.17 -15.93
N TYR A 389 11.42 0.03 -15.73
CA TYR A 389 11.16 0.87 -14.56
C TYR A 389 10.25 2.04 -14.93
N GLY A 390 9.28 2.41 -14.10
CA GLY A 390 8.47 3.60 -14.33
C GLY A 390 7.21 3.65 -13.47
N PRO A 391 6.36 4.69 -13.58
CA PRO A 391 5.12 4.76 -12.81
C PRO A 391 4.12 3.64 -13.20
N PRO A 392 3.10 3.37 -12.37
CA PRO A 392 2.08 2.37 -12.69
C PRO A 392 1.24 2.80 -13.90
N GLY A 393 0.78 1.83 -14.70
CA GLY A 393 -0.11 2.09 -15.83
C GLY A 393 0.56 2.64 -17.09
N VAL A 394 1.91 2.60 -17.19
CA VAL A 394 2.65 3.00 -18.40
C VAL A 394 2.84 1.88 -19.43
N GLY A 395 2.31 0.67 -19.20
CA GLY A 395 2.36 -0.41 -20.18
C GLY A 395 3.60 -1.31 -20.13
N LYS A 396 4.33 -1.33 -19.01
CA LYS A 396 5.52 -2.19 -18.79
C LYS A 396 5.24 -3.68 -19.05
N THR A 397 4.20 -4.22 -18.44
CA THR A 397 3.82 -5.64 -18.59
C THR A 397 3.39 -5.97 -20.02
N SER A 398 2.71 -5.04 -20.70
CA SER A 398 2.30 -5.20 -22.09
C SER A 398 3.49 -5.12 -23.07
N LEU A 399 4.54 -4.34 -22.77
CA LEU A 399 5.77 -4.34 -23.56
C LEU A 399 6.44 -5.73 -23.53
N GLY A 400 6.51 -6.37 -22.36
CA GLY A 400 7.03 -7.75 -22.24
C GLY A 400 6.24 -8.77 -23.07
N LYS A 401 4.90 -8.60 -23.17
CA LYS A 401 4.06 -9.43 -24.04
C LYS A 401 4.38 -9.22 -25.53
N SER A 402 4.54 -7.97 -25.97
CA SER A 402 4.90 -7.64 -27.34
C SER A 402 6.30 -8.16 -27.71
N ILE A 403 7.26 -8.15 -26.76
CA ILE A 403 8.59 -8.75 -26.94
C ILE A 403 8.48 -10.27 -27.16
N ALA A 404 7.67 -10.96 -26.37
CA ALA A 404 7.43 -12.39 -26.55
C ALA A 404 6.83 -12.72 -27.94
N GLU A 405 5.82 -11.95 -28.38
CA GLU A 405 5.22 -12.10 -29.71
C GLU A 405 6.22 -11.82 -30.85
N ALA A 406 7.06 -10.78 -30.67
CA ALA A 406 8.11 -10.43 -31.61
C ALA A 406 9.10 -11.58 -31.80
N LEU A 407 9.58 -12.17 -30.70
CA LEU A 407 10.50 -13.30 -30.71
C LEU A 407 9.85 -14.63 -31.12
N GLY A 408 8.52 -14.72 -31.11
CA GLY A 408 7.79 -15.97 -31.36
C GLY A 408 7.89 -16.98 -30.22
N ARG A 409 8.21 -16.50 -29.02
CA ARG A 409 8.33 -17.29 -27.79
C ARG A 409 7.02 -17.27 -27.01
N LYS A 410 6.80 -18.29 -26.17
CA LYS A 410 5.64 -18.33 -25.26
C LYS A 410 5.78 -17.26 -24.19
N TYR A 411 4.68 -16.58 -23.89
CA TYR A 411 4.62 -15.53 -22.87
C TYR A 411 4.21 -16.13 -21.53
N VAL A 412 4.99 -15.84 -20.49
CA VAL A 412 4.71 -16.20 -19.11
C VAL A 412 4.78 -14.95 -18.25
N ARG A 413 3.78 -14.74 -17.40
CA ARG A 413 3.76 -13.67 -16.40
C ARG A 413 3.80 -14.25 -15.01
N MET A 414 4.74 -13.80 -14.19
CA MET A 414 4.87 -14.17 -12.79
C MET A 414 4.90 -12.90 -11.94
N SER A 415 3.91 -12.74 -11.06
CA SER A 415 3.88 -11.64 -10.09
C SER A 415 4.76 -11.99 -8.90
N LEU A 416 5.70 -11.10 -8.58
CA LEU A 416 6.59 -11.20 -7.42
C LEU A 416 6.09 -10.33 -6.24
N GLY A 417 5.07 -9.50 -6.48
CA GLY A 417 4.44 -8.70 -5.43
C GLY A 417 3.83 -9.58 -4.34
N GLY A 418 4.25 -9.34 -3.09
CA GLY A 418 3.76 -10.06 -1.91
C GLY A 418 4.44 -11.40 -1.66
N LEU A 419 5.48 -11.74 -2.41
CA LEU A 419 6.26 -12.96 -2.22
C LEU A 419 7.13 -12.81 -0.96
N ARG A 420 6.96 -13.74 -0.02
CA ARG A 420 7.59 -13.72 1.32
C ARG A 420 8.44 -14.94 1.63
N ASP A 421 8.23 -16.02 0.89
CA ASP A 421 8.88 -17.32 1.13
C ASP A 421 9.63 -17.77 -0.12
N GLU A 422 10.85 -18.26 0.08
CA GLU A 422 11.70 -18.88 -0.91
C GLU A 422 11.08 -20.15 -1.52
N ALA A 423 10.27 -20.88 -0.75
CA ALA A 423 9.57 -22.07 -1.23
C ALA A 423 8.62 -21.78 -2.41
N GLU A 424 8.16 -20.54 -2.58
CA GLU A 424 7.36 -20.16 -3.75
C GLU A 424 8.17 -20.17 -5.06
N ILE A 425 9.49 -19.98 -4.97
CA ILE A 425 10.41 -19.98 -6.12
C ILE A 425 11.00 -21.37 -6.33
N ARG A 426 11.55 -21.99 -5.26
CA ARG A 426 12.25 -23.29 -5.31
C ARG A 426 11.36 -24.50 -5.02
N GLY A 427 10.10 -24.32 -4.64
CA GLY A 427 9.21 -25.41 -4.27
C GLY A 427 9.48 -26.00 -2.89
N HIS A 428 8.63 -26.95 -2.48
CA HIS A 428 8.79 -27.70 -1.24
C HIS A 428 9.51 -29.03 -1.49
N ARG A 429 10.19 -29.56 -0.46
CA ARG A 429 10.76 -30.91 -0.54
C ARG A 429 9.66 -31.94 -0.77
N LYS A 430 9.89 -32.91 -1.66
CA LYS A 430 8.90 -33.94 -2.03
C LYS A 430 8.37 -34.79 -0.86
N THR A 431 9.10 -34.83 0.26
CA THR A 431 8.73 -35.58 1.47
C THR A 431 7.54 -35.00 2.23
N TYR A 432 7.16 -33.74 1.96
CA TYR A 432 6.01 -33.12 2.62
C TYR A 432 4.70 -33.54 1.95
N ILE A 433 3.70 -33.87 2.76
CA ILE A 433 2.34 -34.15 2.28
C ILE A 433 1.78 -32.86 1.68
N GLY A 434 1.43 -32.87 0.39
CA GLY A 434 1.00 -31.68 -0.35
C GLY A 434 2.15 -30.83 -0.93
N ALA A 435 3.37 -31.37 -1.01
CA ALA A 435 4.50 -30.68 -1.63
C ALA A 435 4.20 -30.31 -3.10
N MET A 436 4.55 -29.09 -3.46
CA MET A 436 4.36 -28.52 -4.80
C MET A 436 5.69 -28.01 -5.34
N PRO A 437 5.92 -28.12 -6.67
CA PRO A 437 7.07 -27.49 -7.31
C PRO A 437 6.96 -25.98 -7.28
N GLY A 438 8.10 -25.29 -7.37
CA GLY A 438 8.15 -23.83 -7.37
C GLY A 438 7.43 -23.21 -8.57
N ARG A 439 7.03 -21.94 -8.43
CA ARG A 439 6.28 -21.20 -9.46
C ARG A 439 7.02 -21.12 -10.80
N ILE A 440 8.36 -21.14 -10.80
CA ILE A 440 9.18 -21.17 -12.02
C ILE A 440 8.93 -22.47 -12.81
N VAL A 441 9.10 -23.62 -12.16
CA VAL A 441 8.88 -24.94 -12.78
C VAL A 441 7.42 -25.12 -13.22
N GLN A 442 6.47 -24.71 -12.38
CA GLN A 442 5.04 -24.73 -12.74
C GLN A 442 4.74 -23.89 -13.99
N SER A 443 5.37 -22.72 -14.12
CA SER A 443 5.15 -21.83 -15.24
C SER A 443 5.78 -22.35 -16.54
N ILE A 444 6.92 -23.04 -16.43
CA ILE A 444 7.54 -23.74 -17.56
C ILE A 444 6.66 -24.90 -18.02
N LYS A 445 6.10 -25.68 -17.09
CA LYS A 445 5.10 -26.72 -17.40
C LYS A 445 3.93 -26.12 -18.19
N LYS A 446 3.36 -25.01 -17.75
CA LYS A 446 2.26 -24.31 -18.45
C LYS A 446 2.67 -23.74 -19.82
N ALA A 447 3.93 -23.35 -20.00
CA ALA A 447 4.44 -22.80 -21.26
C ALA A 447 4.74 -23.87 -22.31
N GLU A 448 4.90 -25.14 -21.91
CA GLU A 448 5.22 -26.29 -22.76
C GLU A 448 6.49 -26.16 -23.62
N THR A 449 7.35 -25.19 -23.29
CA THR A 449 8.63 -24.90 -23.95
C THR A 449 9.67 -24.48 -22.92
N SER A 450 10.95 -24.75 -23.17
CA SER A 450 12.08 -24.39 -22.29
C SER A 450 12.78 -23.06 -22.65
N ASN A 451 12.25 -22.29 -23.60
CA ASN A 451 12.71 -20.92 -23.92
C ASN A 451 11.60 -19.85 -23.89
N PRO A 452 10.66 -19.85 -22.91
CA PRO A 452 9.66 -18.80 -22.82
C PRO A 452 10.28 -17.45 -22.45
N VAL A 453 9.50 -16.39 -22.63
CA VAL A 453 9.78 -15.07 -22.06
C VAL A 453 9.01 -14.96 -20.74
N PHE A 454 9.75 -14.84 -19.63
CA PHE A 454 9.23 -14.59 -18.30
C PHE A 454 9.19 -13.09 -18.02
N VAL A 455 8.00 -12.56 -17.77
CA VAL A 455 7.82 -11.22 -17.22
C VAL A 455 7.64 -11.33 -15.71
N LEU A 456 8.67 -10.90 -14.97
CA LEU A 456 8.72 -10.81 -13.52
C LEU A 456 8.14 -9.47 -13.09
N ASP A 457 6.87 -9.47 -12.71
CA ASP A 457 6.11 -8.26 -12.42
C ASP A 457 6.25 -7.86 -10.95
N GLU A 458 6.45 -6.56 -10.70
CA GLU A 458 6.57 -5.99 -9.34
C GLU A 458 7.75 -6.55 -8.52
N ILE A 459 8.94 -6.65 -9.13
CA ILE A 459 10.16 -7.11 -8.41
C ILE A 459 10.56 -6.21 -7.25
N ASP A 460 10.09 -4.95 -7.27
CA ASP A 460 10.29 -3.94 -6.25
C ASP A 460 9.47 -4.16 -4.97
N LYS A 461 8.58 -5.16 -4.97
CA LYS A 461 7.70 -5.52 -3.85
C LYS A 461 8.03 -6.87 -3.19
N ILE A 462 9.20 -7.44 -3.51
CA ILE A 462 9.70 -8.61 -2.78
C ILE A 462 9.97 -8.19 -1.34
N SER A 463 9.44 -8.96 -0.39
CA SER A 463 9.60 -8.67 1.04
C SER A 463 10.43 -9.75 1.71
N VAL A 464 11.35 -9.36 2.57
CA VAL A 464 12.14 -10.30 3.39
C VAL A 464 11.28 -10.74 4.58
N SER A 465 11.26 -12.05 4.86
CA SER A 465 10.59 -12.60 6.05
C SER A 465 11.59 -13.38 6.90
N ASN A 466 11.20 -13.73 8.13
CA ASN A 466 12.02 -14.55 9.04
C ASN A 466 12.23 -16.00 8.53
N GLN A 467 11.50 -16.43 7.50
CA GLN A 467 11.58 -17.79 6.93
C GLN A 467 12.55 -17.90 5.73
N GLY A 468 13.12 -16.79 5.26
CA GLY A 468 14.09 -16.78 4.16
C GLY A 468 14.06 -15.48 3.36
N ASP A 469 15.10 -15.27 2.56
CA ASP A 469 15.16 -14.15 1.61
C ASP A 469 14.86 -14.65 0.19
N PRO A 470 13.63 -14.46 -0.32
CA PRO A 470 13.28 -14.83 -1.68
C PRO A 470 14.13 -14.14 -2.75
N SER A 471 14.75 -13.00 -2.45
CA SER A 471 15.67 -12.30 -3.35
C SER A 471 16.91 -13.15 -3.66
N SER A 472 17.38 -13.93 -2.68
CA SER A 472 18.49 -14.86 -2.84
C SER A 472 18.16 -16.02 -3.78
N ALA A 473 16.94 -16.56 -3.72
CA ALA A 473 16.48 -17.55 -4.68
C ALA A 473 16.30 -16.95 -6.09
N MET A 474 15.84 -15.71 -6.19
CA MET A 474 15.77 -15.00 -7.47
C MET A 474 17.16 -14.75 -8.06
N LEU A 475 18.20 -14.52 -7.25
CA LEU A 475 19.56 -14.37 -7.74
C LEU A 475 20.03 -15.62 -8.49
N GLU A 476 19.77 -16.83 -7.98
CA GLU A 476 20.12 -18.08 -8.67
C GLU A 476 19.38 -18.22 -10.01
N VAL A 477 18.08 -17.91 -10.04
CA VAL A 477 17.25 -17.96 -11.27
C VAL A 477 17.76 -16.98 -12.34
N LEU A 478 18.20 -15.81 -11.89
CA LEU A 478 18.57 -14.68 -12.74
C LEU A 478 20.06 -14.66 -13.11
N ASP A 479 20.91 -15.38 -12.39
CA ASP A 479 22.34 -15.47 -12.68
C ASP A 479 22.62 -16.31 -13.93
N PRO A 480 23.21 -15.74 -15.00
CA PRO A 480 23.63 -16.53 -16.16
C PRO A 480 24.68 -17.61 -15.85
N GLU A 481 25.38 -17.51 -14.71
CA GLU A 481 26.34 -18.52 -14.26
C GLU A 481 25.69 -19.67 -13.50
N GLN A 482 24.54 -19.48 -12.85
CA GLN A 482 23.90 -20.51 -12.02
C GLN A 482 22.62 -21.09 -12.65
N ASN A 483 21.93 -20.32 -13.49
CA ASN A 483 20.61 -20.68 -14.01
C ASN A 483 20.58 -21.92 -14.94
N HIS A 484 21.74 -22.39 -15.40
CA HIS A 484 21.85 -23.62 -16.20
C HIS A 484 21.56 -24.90 -15.40
N ALA A 485 21.63 -24.82 -14.08
CA ALA A 485 21.40 -25.93 -13.16
C ALA A 485 20.51 -25.50 -11.97
N PHE A 486 19.48 -24.70 -12.22
CA PHE A 486 18.57 -24.21 -11.17
C PHE A 486 17.95 -25.37 -10.40
N TYR A 487 18.13 -25.38 -9.08
CA TYR A 487 17.68 -26.48 -8.24
C TYR A 487 16.30 -26.20 -7.62
N ASP A 488 15.31 -27.02 -7.97
CA ASP A 488 13.98 -27.01 -7.33
C ASP A 488 13.89 -28.16 -6.31
N ASN A 489 13.45 -27.85 -5.09
CA ASN A 489 13.35 -28.77 -3.96
C ASN A 489 12.37 -29.92 -4.18
N PHE A 490 11.33 -29.71 -5.00
CA PHE A 490 10.38 -30.75 -5.34
C PHE A 490 10.94 -31.64 -6.46
N LEU A 491 11.60 -31.02 -7.44
CA LEU A 491 12.19 -31.71 -8.59
C LEU A 491 13.42 -32.55 -8.20
N GLU A 492 14.20 -32.10 -7.20
CA GLU A 492 15.48 -32.69 -6.75
C GLU A 492 16.53 -32.85 -7.88
N LEU A 493 16.34 -32.12 -8.98
CA LEU A 493 17.23 -32.09 -10.14
C LEU A 493 17.41 -30.64 -10.59
N GLY A 494 18.56 -30.36 -11.21
CA GLY A 494 18.79 -29.10 -11.89
C GLY A 494 17.94 -28.98 -13.15
N TYR A 495 17.25 -27.85 -13.32
CA TYR A 495 16.55 -27.50 -14.56
C TYR A 495 17.27 -26.35 -15.27
N ASP A 496 17.53 -26.52 -16.57
CA ASP A 496 18.24 -25.51 -17.36
C ASP A 496 17.32 -24.34 -17.74
N LEU A 497 17.53 -23.19 -17.09
CA LEU A 497 16.86 -21.91 -17.36
C LEU A 497 17.68 -20.98 -18.26
N SER A 498 18.86 -21.39 -18.72
CA SER A 498 19.78 -20.52 -19.49
C SER A 498 19.20 -20.02 -20.82
N LYS A 499 18.17 -20.69 -21.37
CA LYS A 499 17.46 -20.29 -22.60
C LYS A 499 16.23 -19.44 -22.35
N VAL A 500 15.79 -19.31 -21.09
CA VAL A 500 14.67 -18.47 -20.68
C VAL A 500 15.08 -17.01 -20.76
N MET A 501 14.21 -16.17 -21.31
CA MET A 501 14.42 -14.71 -21.31
C MET A 501 13.65 -14.10 -20.15
N PHE A 502 14.35 -13.46 -19.21
CA PHE A 502 13.73 -12.75 -18.10
C PHE A 502 13.59 -11.26 -18.40
N ILE A 503 12.43 -10.69 -18.10
CA ILE A 503 12.14 -9.26 -18.16
C ILE A 503 11.52 -8.88 -16.82
N ALA A 504 12.16 -8.00 -16.06
CA ALA A 504 11.64 -7.49 -14.81
C ALA A 504 10.82 -6.21 -15.03
N THR A 505 9.80 -5.98 -14.20
CA THR A 505 9.12 -4.70 -14.09
C THR A 505 9.22 -4.17 -12.66
N SER A 506 9.37 -2.86 -12.53
CA SER A 506 9.43 -2.19 -11.23
C SER A 506 8.74 -0.82 -11.28
N ASN A 507 8.21 -0.37 -10.14
CA ASN A 507 7.76 1.01 -9.95
C ASN A 507 8.76 1.86 -9.17
N SER A 508 9.62 1.26 -8.36
CA SER A 508 10.72 1.92 -7.66
C SER A 508 12.04 1.13 -7.76
N LEU A 509 13.13 1.81 -8.13
CA LEU A 509 14.47 1.21 -8.11
C LEU A 509 15.08 1.16 -6.70
N SER A 510 14.58 1.97 -5.76
CA SER A 510 15.17 2.09 -4.42
C SER A 510 14.90 0.88 -3.53
N THR A 511 13.84 0.13 -3.80
CA THR A 511 13.43 -1.04 -3.01
C THR A 511 13.97 -2.35 -3.58
N ILE A 512 14.60 -2.32 -4.76
CA ILE A 512 15.24 -3.51 -5.34
C ILE A 512 16.58 -3.74 -4.65
N GLN A 513 16.86 -4.99 -4.28
CA GLN A 513 18.14 -5.38 -3.71
C GLN A 513 19.31 -5.00 -4.65
N PRO A 514 20.39 -4.39 -4.14
CA PRO A 514 21.51 -3.93 -4.98
C PRO A 514 22.10 -5.03 -5.88
N ALA A 515 22.28 -6.24 -5.35
CA ALA A 515 22.83 -7.37 -6.10
C ALA A 515 21.98 -7.76 -7.33
N LEU A 516 20.65 -7.65 -7.22
CA LEU A 516 19.73 -7.88 -8.35
C LEU A 516 19.80 -6.71 -9.34
N ARG A 517 19.85 -5.48 -8.83
CA ARG A 517 19.89 -4.26 -9.64
C ARG A 517 21.14 -4.19 -10.52
N ASP A 518 22.30 -4.58 -10.00
CA ASP A 518 23.58 -4.55 -10.75
C ASP A 518 23.60 -5.52 -11.94
N ARG A 519 22.70 -6.53 -11.94
CA ARG A 519 22.54 -7.51 -13.02
C ARG A 519 21.46 -7.13 -14.02
N MET A 520 20.84 -5.96 -13.85
CA MET A 520 19.74 -5.48 -14.70
C MET A 520 20.18 -4.34 -15.61
N GLU A 521 19.72 -4.39 -16.85
CA GLU A 521 19.70 -3.24 -17.75
C GLU A 521 18.41 -2.46 -17.54
N ILE A 522 18.54 -1.27 -16.93
CA ILE A 522 17.39 -0.45 -16.53
C ILE A 522 16.94 0.42 -17.70
N ILE A 523 15.68 0.24 -18.12
CA ILE A 523 15.00 1.10 -19.08
C ILE A 523 13.91 1.89 -18.36
N ASN A 524 14.06 3.22 -18.34
CA ASN A 524 13.07 4.12 -17.78
C ASN A 524 11.91 4.35 -18.76
N VAL A 525 10.72 3.90 -18.37
CA VAL A 525 9.45 4.11 -19.08
C VAL A 525 8.75 5.30 -18.42
N THR A 526 8.85 6.45 -19.06
CA THR A 526 8.23 7.69 -18.58
C THR A 526 6.70 7.62 -18.66
N GLY A 527 6.04 8.55 -17.97
CA GLY A 527 4.61 8.76 -18.12
C GLY A 527 4.23 9.26 -19.52
N TYR A 528 2.94 9.30 -19.79
CA TYR A 528 2.36 9.78 -21.04
C TYR A 528 1.86 11.22 -20.92
N THR A 529 2.08 11.98 -21.99
CA THR A 529 1.44 13.28 -22.21
C THR A 529 -0.05 13.12 -22.49
N ILE A 530 -0.86 14.17 -22.32
CA ILE A 530 -2.31 14.09 -22.55
C ILE A 530 -2.59 13.69 -24.00
N GLU A 531 -1.85 14.25 -24.94
CA GLU A 531 -1.95 13.96 -26.36
C GLU A 531 -1.62 12.48 -26.67
N GLU A 532 -0.57 11.94 -26.04
CA GLU A 532 -0.26 10.51 -26.13
C GLU A 532 -1.37 9.66 -25.51
N LYS A 533 -1.90 10.04 -24.35
CA LYS A 533 -3.01 9.33 -23.69
C LYS A 533 -4.27 9.28 -24.55
N VAL A 534 -4.61 10.36 -25.26
CA VAL A 534 -5.74 10.41 -26.18
C VAL A 534 -5.54 9.43 -27.33
N GLU A 535 -4.34 9.37 -27.91
CA GLU A 535 -4.02 8.39 -28.96
C GLU A 535 -4.04 6.95 -28.44
N ILE A 536 -3.49 6.69 -27.24
CA ILE A 536 -3.52 5.38 -26.58
C ILE A 536 -4.97 4.96 -26.30
N ALA A 537 -5.78 5.87 -25.79
CA ALA A 537 -7.19 5.63 -25.52
C ALA A 537 -7.95 5.23 -26.79
N LYS A 538 -7.72 5.96 -27.88
CA LYS A 538 -8.40 5.72 -29.15
C LYS A 538 -7.95 4.42 -29.83
N ARG A 539 -6.64 4.16 -29.88
CA ARG A 539 -6.06 3.04 -30.65
C ARG A 539 -6.08 1.71 -29.89
N HIS A 540 -5.98 1.75 -28.56
CA HIS A 540 -5.77 0.55 -27.76
C HIS A 540 -6.85 0.36 -26.69
N LEU A 541 -7.11 1.36 -25.83
CA LEU A 541 -7.99 1.16 -24.67
C LEU A 541 -9.46 0.99 -25.06
N LEU A 542 -10.01 1.86 -25.91
CA LEU A 542 -11.41 1.78 -26.33
C LEU A 542 -11.70 0.48 -27.09
N PRO A 543 -10.93 0.06 -28.12
CA PRO A 543 -11.15 -1.22 -28.78
C PRO A 543 -11.02 -2.42 -27.84
N LYS A 544 -10.06 -2.38 -26.92
CA LYS A 544 -9.87 -3.43 -25.90
C LYS A 544 -11.10 -3.54 -25.00
N GLN A 545 -11.57 -2.41 -24.44
CA GLN A 545 -12.70 -2.38 -23.53
C GLN A 545 -14.02 -2.78 -24.22
N LEU A 546 -14.23 -2.39 -25.48
CA LEU A 546 -15.37 -2.85 -26.28
C LEU A 546 -15.38 -4.38 -26.41
N LYS A 547 -14.24 -4.97 -26.79
CA LYS A 547 -14.10 -6.42 -26.92
C LYS A 547 -14.31 -7.16 -25.59
N GLU A 548 -13.75 -6.65 -24.50
CA GLU A 548 -13.91 -7.23 -23.15
C GLU A 548 -15.37 -7.20 -22.66
N HIS A 549 -16.17 -6.23 -23.12
CA HIS A 549 -17.59 -6.10 -22.78
C HIS A 549 -18.54 -6.65 -23.87
N GLY A 550 -18.01 -7.39 -24.85
CA GLY A 550 -18.83 -8.02 -25.89
C GLY A 550 -19.45 -7.06 -26.91
N LEU A 551 -18.93 -5.84 -27.04
CA LEU A 551 -19.42 -4.82 -27.96
C LEU A 551 -18.56 -4.71 -29.21
N ASN A 552 -19.18 -4.28 -30.31
CA ASN A 552 -18.52 -4.06 -31.59
C ASN A 552 -17.98 -2.62 -31.68
N SER A 553 -17.08 -2.35 -32.64
CA SER A 553 -16.52 -1.01 -32.89
C SER A 553 -17.56 0.04 -33.28
N ASP A 554 -18.74 -0.39 -33.71
CA ASP A 554 -19.85 0.49 -34.07
C ASP A 554 -20.81 0.78 -32.92
N SER A 555 -20.70 0.06 -31.80
CA SER A 555 -21.58 0.25 -30.64
C SER A 555 -21.27 1.55 -29.88
N LEU A 556 -20.02 2.03 -29.89
CA LEU A 556 -19.63 3.27 -29.20
C LEU A 556 -18.42 3.92 -29.87
N LYS A 557 -18.52 5.22 -30.18
CA LYS A 557 -17.46 6.03 -30.78
C LYS A 557 -17.20 7.28 -29.96
N ILE A 558 -16.00 7.40 -29.42
CA ILE A 558 -15.54 8.58 -28.69
C ILE A 558 -14.50 9.32 -29.56
N ALA A 559 -14.81 10.55 -29.95
CA ALA A 559 -13.90 11.37 -30.75
C ALA A 559 -12.76 11.97 -29.90
N LYS A 560 -11.70 12.47 -30.55
CA LYS A 560 -10.50 12.97 -29.84
C LYS A 560 -10.80 14.09 -28.84
N PRO A 561 -11.64 15.11 -29.14
CA PRO A 561 -11.94 16.17 -28.18
C PRO A 561 -12.64 15.65 -26.92
N GLN A 562 -13.47 14.62 -27.06
CA GLN A 562 -14.17 13.96 -25.96
C GLN A 562 -13.22 13.11 -25.11
N LEU A 563 -12.29 12.39 -25.74
CA LEU A 563 -11.23 11.67 -25.01
C LEU A 563 -10.33 12.63 -24.26
N GLU A 564 -9.98 13.77 -24.85
CA GLU A 564 -9.22 14.84 -24.21
C GLU A 564 -9.96 15.37 -22.98
N LYS A 565 -11.27 15.64 -23.09
CA LYS A 565 -12.13 16.01 -21.95
C LYS A 565 -12.12 14.95 -20.84
N ILE A 566 -12.13 13.65 -21.17
CA ILE A 566 -12.07 12.58 -20.17
C ILE A 566 -10.70 12.56 -19.48
N VAL A 567 -9.61 12.70 -20.23
CA VAL A 567 -8.25 12.74 -19.69
C VAL A 567 -8.08 13.94 -18.76
N GLU A 568 -8.48 15.14 -19.17
CA GLU A 568 -8.35 16.38 -18.39
C GLU A 568 -9.28 16.40 -17.16
N GLY A 569 -10.56 16.08 -17.33
CA GLY A 569 -11.57 16.30 -16.30
C GLY A 569 -11.72 15.17 -15.28
N TYR A 570 -11.22 13.97 -15.58
CA TYR A 570 -11.52 12.76 -14.80
C TYR A 570 -10.28 11.89 -14.50
N THR A 571 -9.07 12.30 -14.89
CA THR A 571 -7.84 11.56 -14.60
C THR A 571 -6.69 12.46 -14.12
N ARG A 572 -5.96 12.06 -13.08
CA ARG A 572 -4.72 12.71 -12.60
C ARG A 572 -3.65 11.67 -12.28
N GLU A 573 -2.98 11.17 -13.30
CA GLU A 573 -1.96 10.11 -13.19
C GLU A 573 -0.92 10.26 -14.30
N SER A 574 0.24 9.61 -14.19
CA SER A 574 1.26 9.60 -15.26
C SER A 574 0.99 8.49 -16.30
N GLY A 575 0.27 7.43 -15.92
CA GLY A 575 -0.12 6.32 -16.79
C GLY A 575 -1.51 6.48 -17.40
N VAL A 576 -2.10 5.36 -17.83
CA VAL A 576 -3.47 5.30 -18.39
C VAL A 576 -4.41 4.36 -17.62
N ARG A 577 -4.08 3.98 -16.38
CA ARG A 577 -4.86 3.00 -15.62
C ARG A 577 -6.21 3.56 -15.18
N GLY A 578 -6.22 4.78 -14.66
CA GLY A 578 -7.43 5.56 -14.39
C GLY A 578 -8.20 5.88 -15.66
N LEU A 579 -7.51 6.24 -16.74
CA LEU A 579 -8.15 6.48 -18.05
C LEU A 579 -8.88 5.23 -18.56
N GLU A 580 -8.26 4.05 -18.50
CA GLU A 580 -8.89 2.78 -18.88
C GLU A 580 -10.16 2.53 -18.06
N LYS A 581 -10.16 2.83 -16.76
CA LYS A 581 -11.35 2.70 -15.90
C LYS A 581 -12.49 3.64 -16.35
N GLN A 582 -12.18 4.89 -16.72
CA GLN A 582 -13.20 5.83 -17.20
C GLN A 582 -13.77 5.40 -18.55
N ILE A 583 -12.93 4.95 -19.47
CA ILE A 583 -13.37 4.40 -20.76
C ILE A 583 -14.25 3.17 -20.54
N ALA A 584 -13.85 2.26 -19.64
CA ALA A 584 -14.67 1.10 -19.28
C ALA A 584 -16.04 1.50 -18.71
N LYS A 585 -16.13 2.60 -17.95
CA LYS A 585 -17.41 3.13 -17.46
C LYS A 585 -18.31 3.61 -18.61
N MET A 586 -17.75 4.33 -19.60
CA MET A 586 -18.49 4.72 -20.81
C MET A 586 -18.96 3.52 -21.63
N VAL A 587 -18.12 2.50 -21.76
CA VAL A 587 -18.45 1.25 -22.47
C VAL A 587 -19.56 0.49 -21.73
N ARG A 588 -19.51 0.41 -20.39
CA ARG A 588 -20.59 -0.20 -19.59
C ARG A 588 -21.91 0.54 -19.71
N TYR A 589 -21.89 1.87 -19.81
CA TYR A 589 -23.11 2.65 -20.07
C TYR A 589 -23.75 2.25 -21.41
N ALA A 590 -22.96 2.18 -22.49
CA ALA A 590 -23.46 1.73 -23.78
C ALA A 590 -23.97 0.28 -23.72
N ALA A 591 -23.24 -0.62 -23.06
CA ALA A 591 -23.67 -2.01 -22.89
C ALA A 591 -24.99 -2.12 -22.12
N MET A 592 -25.17 -1.33 -21.06
CA MET A 592 -26.41 -1.25 -20.27
C MET A 592 -27.58 -0.76 -21.13
N LYS A 593 -27.40 0.33 -21.90
CA LYS A 593 -28.43 0.88 -22.78
C LYS A 593 -28.87 -0.12 -23.85
N ILE A 594 -27.90 -0.81 -24.47
CA ILE A 594 -28.19 -1.89 -25.44
C ILE A 594 -28.98 -3.02 -24.77
N ALA A 595 -28.57 -3.45 -23.57
CA ALA A 595 -29.21 -4.55 -22.86
C ALA A 595 -30.63 -4.19 -22.34
N MET A 596 -30.88 -2.90 -22.08
CA MET A 596 -32.20 -2.37 -21.70
C MET A 596 -33.07 -2.02 -22.91
N GLU A 597 -32.57 -2.20 -24.14
CA GLU A 597 -33.24 -1.81 -25.38
C GLU A 597 -33.61 -0.31 -25.44
N GLU A 598 -32.81 0.54 -24.78
CA GLU A 598 -33.00 1.99 -24.76
C GLU A 598 -32.17 2.69 -25.85
N GLU A 599 -32.71 3.76 -26.43
CA GLU A 599 -31.95 4.61 -27.34
C GLU A 599 -30.80 5.32 -26.61
N TYR A 600 -29.63 5.37 -27.25
CA TYR A 600 -28.46 6.08 -26.72
C TYR A 600 -27.58 6.63 -27.85
N GLU A 601 -26.75 7.61 -27.51
CA GLU A 601 -25.82 8.21 -28.47
C GLU A 601 -24.62 7.29 -28.73
N VAL A 602 -24.55 6.72 -29.93
CA VAL A 602 -23.36 5.96 -30.39
C VAL A 602 -22.12 6.87 -30.50
N LYS A 603 -22.30 8.11 -30.96
CA LYS A 603 -21.25 9.13 -30.97
C LYS A 603 -21.40 10.00 -29.74
N ILE A 604 -20.52 9.83 -28.77
CA ILE A 604 -20.63 10.48 -27.47
C ILE A 604 -20.43 12.00 -27.60
N SER A 605 -21.43 12.75 -27.12
CA SER A 605 -21.36 14.19 -26.89
C SER A 605 -20.71 14.54 -25.55
N ASN A 606 -20.38 15.82 -25.35
CA ASN A 606 -19.79 16.29 -24.10
C ASN A 606 -20.74 16.19 -22.90
N ASP A 607 -22.05 16.17 -23.14
CA ASP A 607 -23.10 16.15 -22.13
C ASP A 607 -23.30 14.73 -21.60
N VAL A 608 -23.31 13.73 -22.50
CA VAL A 608 -23.33 12.31 -22.12
C VAL A 608 -22.12 11.93 -21.27
N ILE A 609 -20.94 12.52 -21.50
CA ILE A 609 -19.77 12.30 -20.64
C ILE A 609 -20.07 12.75 -19.20
N VAL A 610 -20.73 13.89 -19.03
CA VAL A 610 -21.06 14.44 -17.71
C VAL A 610 -22.19 13.64 -17.05
N GLU A 611 -23.19 13.18 -17.83
CA GLU A 611 -24.24 12.28 -17.36
C GLU A 611 -23.64 10.98 -16.81
N VAL A 612 -22.71 10.36 -17.54
CA VAL A 612 -22.16 9.04 -17.20
C VAL A 612 -21.05 9.11 -16.17
N LEU A 613 -20.10 10.05 -16.31
CA LEU A 613 -18.94 10.17 -15.42
C LEU A 613 -19.18 11.09 -14.23
N GLY A 614 -20.26 11.88 -14.25
CA GLY A 614 -20.55 12.93 -13.27
C GLY A 614 -19.90 14.26 -13.62
N ALA A 615 -20.05 15.26 -12.73
CA ALA A 615 -19.37 16.53 -12.88
C ALA A 615 -17.83 16.35 -12.97
N PRO A 616 -17.12 17.11 -13.82
CA PRO A 616 -15.67 17.07 -13.89
C PRO A 616 -15.08 17.30 -12.50
N LYS A 617 -14.16 16.42 -12.09
CA LYS A 617 -13.52 16.51 -10.76
C LYS A 617 -12.39 17.53 -10.72
N MET A 618 -11.99 18.04 -11.89
CA MET A 618 -10.86 18.93 -12.07
C MET A 618 -11.31 20.11 -12.94
N GLU A 619 -11.08 21.32 -12.45
CA GLU A 619 -11.26 22.52 -13.26
C GLU A 619 -10.04 22.72 -14.17
N ARG A 620 -10.27 23.35 -15.33
CA ARG A 620 -9.18 23.74 -16.23
C ARG A 620 -8.29 24.76 -15.55
N ASP A 621 -6.97 24.60 -15.71
CA ASP A 621 -5.96 25.61 -15.42
C ASP A 621 -6.26 26.89 -16.24
N LYS A 622 -7.15 27.74 -15.71
CA LYS A 622 -7.49 29.00 -16.34
C LYS A 622 -6.32 29.94 -16.10
N TYR A 623 -5.80 30.49 -17.19
CA TYR A 623 -4.89 31.62 -17.16
C TYR A 623 -5.52 32.76 -16.33
N GLU A 624 -4.91 33.10 -15.20
CA GLU A 624 -5.24 34.33 -14.48
C GLU A 624 -4.66 35.55 -15.18
N ASN A 625 -5.40 36.66 -15.13
CA ASN A 625 -5.06 37.86 -15.88
C ASN A 625 -3.89 38.60 -15.18
N ASN A 626 -2.79 38.85 -15.89
CA ASN A 626 -1.60 39.58 -15.40
C ASN A 626 -1.84 41.11 -15.22
N ASP A 627 -3.05 41.51 -14.83
CA ASP A 627 -3.43 42.93 -14.70
C ASP A 627 -2.94 43.55 -13.37
N VAL A 628 -2.61 42.71 -12.38
CA VAL A 628 -2.13 43.08 -11.03
C VAL A 628 -0.62 42.90 -10.94
N ALA A 629 0.06 43.80 -10.22
CA ALA A 629 1.51 43.71 -10.02
C ALA A 629 1.86 42.55 -9.08
N GLY A 630 2.92 41.83 -9.40
CA GLY A 630 3.40 40.73 -8.56
C GLY A 630 2.63 39.42 -8.72
N VAL A 631 1.96 39.21 -9.85
CA VAL A 631 1.40 37.89 -10.25
C VAL A 631 2.11 37.41 -11.51
N VAL A 632 2.75 36.24 -11.45
CA VAL A 632 3.54 35.69 -12.56
C VAL A 632 3.24 34.21 -12.77
N THR A 633 3.10 33.82 -14.04
CA THR A 633 2.95 32.42 -14.44
C THR A 633 4.31 31.70 -14.49
N GLY A 634 4.46 30.69 -13.65
CA GLY A 634 5.59 29.76 -13.63
C GLY A 634 5.24 28.38 -14.16
N LEU A 635 6.23 27.65 -14.66
CA LEU A 635 6.07 26.25 -15.07
C LEU A 635 6.65 25.32 -14.02
N ALA A 636 5.84 24.36 -13.57
CA ALA A 636 6.25 23.36 -12.61
C ALA A 636 6.26 21.97 -13.22
N TRP A 637 7.05 21.10 -12.61
CA TRP A 637 7.04 19.68 -12.89
C TRP A 637 6.57 18.94 -11.64
N THR A 638 5.52 18.14 -11.80
CA THR A 638 4.99 17.27 -10.75
C THR A 638 5.12 15.82 -11.19
N LYS A 639 4.97 14.88 -10.24
CA LYS A 639 5.01 13.44 -10.52
C LYS A 639 3.96 12.99 -11.55
N VAL A 640 2.86 13.72 -11.66
CA VAL A 640 1.75 13.42 -12.60
C VAL A 640 1.86 14.15 -13.94
N GLY A 641 2.87 15.00 -14.10
CA GLY A 641 3.13 15.76 -15.33
C GLY A 641 3.48 17.22 -15.07
N GLY A 642 3.57 17.99 -16.15
CA GLY A 642 3.82 19.44 -16.08
C GLY A 642 2.57 20.17 -15.64
N ASP A 643 2.76 21.22 -14.85
CA ASP A 643 1.70 22.03 -14.24
C ASP A 643 2.04 23.52 -14.36
N ILE A 644 1.03 24.38 -14.21
CA ILE A 644 1.21 25.83 -14.17
C ILE A 644 1.02 26.32 -12.74
N LEU A 645 1.97 27.12 -12.27
CA LEU A 645 1.87 27.78 -10.98
C LEU A 645 1.69 29.28 -11.19
N PHE A 646 0.77 29.87 -10.45
CA PHE A 646 0.72 31.32 -10.28
C PHE A 646 1.52 31.67 -9.03
N ILE A 647 2.55 32.49 -9.18
CA ILE A 647 3.28 33.03 -8.03
C ILE A 647 2.74 34.43 -7.80
N GLU A 648 2.17 34.62 -6.62
CA GLU A 648 1.61 35.88 -6.17
C GLU A 648 2.52 36.48 -5.11
N SER A 649 2.66 37.79 -5.14
CA SER A 649 3.43 38.54 -4.17
C SER A 649 2.70 39.83 -3.79
N THR A 650 2.71 40.17 -2.51
CA THR A 650 2.04 41.37 -1.99
C THR A 650 2.89 42.09 -0.95
N LEU A 651 2.62 43.38 -0.78
CA LEU A 651 3.26 44.26 0.19
C LEU A 651 2.26 44.69 1.26
N SER A 652 2.70 44.65 2.52
CA SER A 652 2.01 45.25 3.66
C SER A 652 2.98 46.13 4.45
N LYS A 653 2.52 47.21 5.09
CA LYS A 653 3.39 48.07 5.91
C LYS A 653 3.93 47.26 7.10
N GLY A 654 5.23 47.35 7.38
CA GLY A 654 5.88 46.48 8.36
C GLY A 654 7.36 46.79 8.59
N LYS A 655 8.13 45.75 8.92
CA LYS A 655 9.55 45.81 9.32
C LYS A 655 10.46 45.01 8.37
N GLY A 656 10.09 44.86 7.10
CA GLY A 656 10.92 44.16 6.11
C GLY A 656 10.90 42.63 6.18
N THR A 657 9.88 42.01 6.76
CA THR A 657 9.82 40.54 6.87
C THR A 657 9.37 39.87 5.56
N LEU A 658 9.95 38.71 5.25
CA LEU A 658 9.53 37.86 4.13
C LEU A 658 8.71 36.67 4.65
N ASN A 659 7.44 36.63 4.29
CA ASN A 659 6.53 35.52 4.58
C ASN A 659 6.23 34.72 3.31
N MET A 660 6.04 33.42 3.47
CA MET A 660 5.86 32.48 2.36
C MET A 660 4.78 31.45 2.71
N THR A 661 3.75 31.34 1.85
CA THR A 661 2.64 30.37 2.03
C THR A 661 2.39 29.55 0.75
N GLY A 662 1.70 28.42 0.87
CA GLY A 662 1.43 27.53 -0.27
C GLY A 662 2.11 26.15 -0.23
N ASN A 663 2.51 25.70 0.97
CA ASN A 663 3.18 24.41 1.22
C ASN A 663 4.51 24.27 0.44
N LEU A 664 5.34 25.29 0.59
CA LEU A 664 6.66 25.41 -0.04
C LEU A 664 7.70 24.60 0.74
N GLY A 665 8.45 23.77 0.01
CA GLY A 665 9.59 23.04 0.56
C GLY A 665 10.80 23.94 0.83
N LYS A 666 11.87 23.34 1.36
CA LYS A 666 13.05 24.09 1.81
C LYS A 666 13.78 24.77 0.66
N VAL A 667 13.94 24.07 -0.47
CA VAL A 667 14.68 24.57 -1.64
C VAL A 667 13.94 25.74 -2.30
N MET A 668 12.62 25.67 -2.33
CA MET A 668 11.79 26.73 -2.89
C MET A 668 11.79 28.00 -2.01
N LYS A 669 11.84 27.85 -0.68
CA LYS A 669 12.04 28.96 0.26
C LYS A 669 13.40 29.63 0.09
N GLU A 670 14.46 28.84 -0.09
CA GLU A 670 15.81 29.36 -0.38
C GLU A 670 15.82 30.18 -1.67
N SER A 671 15.11 29.71 -2.71
CA SER A 671 14.98 30.44 -3.98
C SER A 671 14.32 31.80 -3.81
N ALA A 672 13.25 31.90 -3.01
CA ALA A 672 12.59 33.17 -2.71
C ALA A 672 13.54 34.16 -2.00
N THR A 673 14.32 33.67 -1.03
CA THR A 673 15.32 34.47 -0.31
C THR A 673 16.41 34.97 -1.27
N ILE A 674 16.95 34.10 -2.14
CA ILE A 674 17.96 34.48 -3.13
C ILE A 674 17.43 35.57 -4.07
N ALA A 675 16.18 35.45 -4.53
CA ALA A 675 15.54 36.46 -5.37
C ALA A 675 15.45 37.82 -4.66
N LEU A 676 15.01 37.85 -3.40
CA LEU A 676 14.88 39.09 -2.63
C LEU A 676 16.26 39.74 -2.38
N GLU A 677 17.27 38.96 -2.03
CA GLU A 677 18.64 39.48 -1.78
C GLU A 677 19.30 40.00 -3.07
N TYR A 678 19.05 39.34 -4.21
CA TYR A 678 19.46 39.88 -5.51
C TYR A 678 18.81 41.24 -5.81
N ILE A 679 17.52 41.39 -5.51
CA ILE A 679 16.80 42.66 -5.71
C ILE A 679 17.36 43.76 -4.80
N LYS A 680 17.59 43.48 -3.52
CA LYS A 680 18.18 44.44 -2.57
C LYS A 680 19.56 44.91 -3.03
N SER A 681 20.43 43.99 -3.42
CA SER A 681 21.78 44.30 -3.88
C SER A 681 21.84 45.05 -5.23
N ASN A 682 20.75 45.06 -6.00
CA ASN A 682 20.66 45.75 -7.30
C ASN A 682 19.53 46.78 -7.35
N ALA A 683 19.05 47.26 -6.20
CA ALA A 683 17.87 48.12 -6.10
C ALA A 683 17.98 49.39 -6.96
N GLU A 684 19.14 50.07 -6.94
CA GLU A 684 19.40 51.27 -7.73
C GLU A 684 19.29 51.00 -9.24
N LYS A 685 19.85 49.89 -9.73
CA LYS A 685 19.79 49.49 -11.14
C LYS A 685 18.36 49.16 -11.58
N LEU A 686 17.55 48.67 -10.65
CA LEU A 686 16.13 48.32 -10.87
C LEU A 686 15.19 49.52 -10.71
N GLY A 687 15.70 50.68 -10.26
CA GLY A 687 14.90 51.87 -9.99
C GLY A 687 14.00 51.74 -8.75
N ILE A 688 14.43 50.98 -7.75
CA ILE A 688 13.70 50.74 -6.49
C ILE A 688 14.38 51.53 -5.36
N ASN A 689 13.60 52.26 -4.56
CA ASN A 689 14.11 52.95 -3.38
C ASN A 689 14.47 51.92 -2.28
N PRO A 690 15.74 51.87 -1.81
CA PRO A 690 16.17 50.92 -0.78
C PRO A 690 15.36 50.97 0.53
N ASP A 691 14.85 52.15 0.92
CA ASP A 691 14.06 52.32 2.14
C ASP A 691 12.80 51.45 2.20
N ILE A 692 12.27 51.06 1.04
CA ILE A 692 11.02 50.29 0.94
C ILE A 692 11.21 48.91 1.57
N PHE A 693 12.42 48.33 1.51
CA PHE A 693 12.69 47.00 2.04
C PHE A 693 12.58 46.93 3.57
N ASP A 694 12.78 48.04 4.29
CA ASP A 694 12.64 48.09 5.75
C ASP A 694 11.23 48.50 6.19
N LYS A 695 10.50 49.25 5.35
CA LYS A 695 9.16 49.81 5.64
C LYS A 695 8.01 48.86 5.29
N TYR A 696 8.26 47.86 4.45
CA TYR A 696 7.22 46.94 3.97
C TYR A 696 7.61 45.48 4.18
N ASN A 697 6.66 44.68 4.66
CA ASN A 697 6.75 43.23 4.64
C ASN A 697 6.35 42.70 3.26
N VAL A 698 7.02 41.66 2.82
CA VAL A 698 6.77 40.95 1.57
C VAL A 698 6.09 39.62 1.89
N HIS A 699 5.00 39.31 1.21
CA HIS A 699 4.37 37.99 1.31
C HIS A 699 4.30 37.35 -0.06
N ILE A 700 4.87 36.16 -0.21
CA ILE A 700 4.79 35.33 -1.41
C ILE A 700 3.79 34.19 -1.17
N HIS A 701 2.83 34.05 -2.06
CA HIS A 701 1.87 32.95 -2.06
C HIS A 701 2.00 32.14 -3.35
N VAL A 702 2.00 30.81 -3.21
CA VAL A 702 1.90 29.88 -4.33
C VAL A 702 0.64 29.03 -4.12
N PRO A 703 -0.48 29.33 -4.80
CA PRO A 703 -1.77 28.66 -4.64
C PRO A 703 -1.69 27.14 -4.83
N GLU A 704 -2.69 26.41 -4.31
CA GLU A 704 -2.76 24.93 -4.18
C GLU A 704 -1.96 24.34 -3.01
N GLY A 705 -2.31 24.67 -1.77
CA GLY A 705 -1.55 24.27 -0.56
C GLY A 705 -1.50 22.77 -0.24
N ALA A 706 -2.30 21.92 -0.89
CA ALA A 706 -2.36 20.48 -0.57
C ALA A 706 -1.18 19.69 -1.15
N THR A 707 -0.60 20.13 -2.27
CA THR A 707 0.54 19.45 -2.92
C THR A 707 1.86 20.13 -2.54
N PRO A 708 2.82 19.41 -1.93
CA PRO A 708 4.14 19.96 -1.65
C PRO A 708 4.84 20.42 -2.93
N LYS A 709 5.33 21.66 -2.94
CA LYS A 709 6.09 22.24 -4.05
C LYS A 709 7.51 22.46 -3.58
N ASP A 710 8.42 21.62 -4.05
CA ASP A 710 9.82 21.70 -3.69
C ASP A 710 10.67 21.55 -4.95
N GLY A 711 11.57 22.51 -5.17
CA GLY A 711 12.42 22.56 -6.34
C GLY A 711 12.85 24.00 -6.68
N PRO A 712 14.08 24.20 -7.18
CA PRO A 712 14.63 25.53 -7.43
C PRO A 712 14.11 26.16 -8.74
N SER A 713 13.32 25.42 -9.53
CA SER A 713 12.97 25.80 -10.91
C SER A 713 12.00 26.99 -11.06
N ALA A 714 11.49 27.53 -9.95
CA ALA A 714 10.63 28.70 -9.90
C ALA A 714 11.38 30.01 -9.58
N GLY A 715 12.72 29.96 -9.50
CA GLY A 715 13.56 31.09 -9.10
C GLY A 715 13.31 32.34 -9.95
N ILE A 716 13.38 32.23 -11.28
CA ILE A 716 13.17 33.38 -12.16
C ILE A 716 11.73 33.90 -12.13
N THR A 717 10.76 33.03 -11.81
CA THR A 717 9.35 33.38 -11.64
C THR A 717 9.15 34.22 -10.37
N MET A 718 9.76 33.80 -9.25
CA MET A 718 9.73 34.55 -7.98
C MET A 718 10.42 35.90 -8.11
N LEU A 719 11.59 35.93 -8.77
CA LEU A 719 12.29 37.17 -9.07
C LEU A 719 11.38 38.15 -9.84
N THR A 720 10.77 37.69 -10.93
CA THR A 720 9.92 38.54 -11.78
C THR A 720 8.70 39.03 -10.99
N SER A 721 8.13 38.18 -10.15
CA SER A 721 7.00 38.52 -9.27
C SER A 721 7.38 39.66 -8.32
N LEU A 722 8.50 39.52 -7.62
CA LEU A 722 8.98 40.53 -6.68
C LEU A 722 9.37 41.84 -7.40
N VAL A 723 10.06 41.78 -8.53
CA VAL A 723 10.43 42.99 -9.29
C VAL A 723 9.18 43.70 -9.83
N SER A 724 8.19 42.96 -10.34
CA SER A 724 6.89 43.52 -10.73
C SER A 724 6.21 44.21 -9.56
N LEU A 725 6.23 43.59 -8.38
CA LEU A 725 5.65 44.14 -7.16
C LEU A 725 6.34 45.44 -6.69
N PHE A 726 7.67 45.52 -6.69
CA PHE A 726 8.35 46.74 -6.23
C PHE A 726 8.33 47.87 -7.27
N THR A 727 8.40 47.54 -8.56
CA THR A 727 8.40 48.54 -9.64
C THR A 727 7.00 48.91 -10.11
N GLN A 728 5.98 48.15 -9.69
CA GLN A 728 4.59 48.23 -10.15
C GLN A 728 4.44 48.06 -11.68
N ARG A 729 5.43 47.44 -12.35
CA ARG A 729 5.42 47.18 -13.80
C ARG A 729 4.58 45.95 -14.13
N LYS A 730 3.81 46.02 -15.21
CA LYS A 730 3.02 44.88 -15.72
C LYS A 730 3.92 43.78 -16.26
N VAL A 731 3.56 42.54 -15.97
CA VAL A 731 4.14 41.34 -16.57
C VAL A 731 3.50 41.14 -17.95
N LYS A 732 4.30 40.76 -18.95
CA LYS A 732 3.83 40.50 -20.32
C LYS A 732 2.72 39.44 -20.31
N LYS A 733 1.72 39.58 -21.19
CA LYS A 733 0.61 38.62 -21.30
C LYS A 733 1.07 37.32 -21.96
N SER A 734 0.47 36.19 -21.56
CA SER A 734 0.71 34.85 -22.13
C SER A 734 2.19 34.44 -22.15
N ILE A 735 2.94 34.86 -21.13
CA ILE A 735 4.32 34.47 -20.91
C ILE A 735 4.40 33.52 -19.70
N ALA A 736 5.21 32.47 -19.80
CA ALA A 736 5.56 31.62 -18.67
C ALA A 736 7.06 31.44 -18.57
N MET A 737 7.56 31.10 -17.39
CA MET A 737 9.00 31.00 -17.15
C MET A 737 9.36 29.87 -16.18
N THR A 738 10.54 29.29 -16.37
CA THR A 738 11.14 28.34 -15.44
C THR A 738 12.66 28.43 -15.53
N GLY A 739 13.32 28.36 -14.39
CA GLY A 739 14.76 28.56 -14.29
C GLY A 739 15.16 28.70 -12.83
N GLU A 740 16.30 28.10 -12.49
CA GLU A 740 16.93 28.26 -11.19
C GLU A 740 17.78 29.53 -11.18
N ILE A 741 18.00 30.10 -9.99
CA ILE A 741 18.64 31.40 -9.81
C ILE A 741 19.80 31.31 -8.81
N THR A 742 20.80 32.17 -8.99
CA THR A 742 21.97 32.28 -8.09
C THR A 742 22.13 33.70 -7.55
N LEU A 743 22.76 33.88 -6.39
CA LEU A 743 23.03 35.22 -5.84
C LEU A 743 23.83 36.14 -6.80
N ARG A 744 24.56 35.56 -7.76
CA ARG A 744 25.35 36.30 -8.76
C ARG A 744 24.54 36.79 -9.96
N GLY A 745 23.23 36.51 -10.03
CA GLY A 745 22.40 36.94 -11.15
C GLY A 745 22.37 35.96 -12.33
N LYS A 746 22.95 34.75 -12.23
CA LYS A 746 22.87 33.73 -13.30
C LYS A 746 21.58 32.92 -13.23
N VAL A 747 21.08 32.49 -14.38
CA VAL A 747 19.99 31.53 -14.55
C VAL A 747 20.57 30.15 -14.88
N LEU A 748 20.17 29.14 -14.11
CA LEU A 748 20.63 27.76 -14.25
C LEU A 748 19.57 26.86 -14.93
N PRO A 749 20.01 25.78 -15.62
CA PRO A 749 19.09 24.88 -16.31
C PRO A 749 18.24 24.06 -15.36
N VAL A 750 17.05 23.70 -15.81
CA VAL A 750 16.06 22.93 -15.04
C VAL A 750 15.60 21.69 -15.79
N GLY A 751 15.13 20.67 -15.05
CA GLY A 751 14.58 19.45 -15.64
C GLY A 751 13.08 19.55 -16.01
N GLY A 752 12.59 18.50 -16.67
CA GLY A 752 11.17 18.31 -17.00
C GLY A 752 10.65 19.26 -18.09
N ILE A 753 11.51 19.64 -19.04
CA ILE A 753 11.22 20.66 -20.05
C ILE A 753 10.05 20.25 -20.96
N LYS A 754 10.02 18.99 -21.43
CA LYS A 754 8.94 18.46 -22.26
C LYS A 754 7.57 18.63 -21.60
N GLU A 755 7.45 18.21 -20.35
CA GLU A 755 6.20 18.27 -19.59
C GLU A 755 5.78 19.71 -19.31
N LYS A 756 6.72 20.59 -18.93
CA LYS A 756 6.47 22.01 -18.66
C LYS A 756 5.96 22.76 -19.89
N ILE A 757 6.51 22.46 -21.06
CA ILE A 757 6.09 23.09 -22.34
C ILE A 757 4.68 22.71 -22.72
N LEU A 758 4.33 21.43 -22.55
CA LEU A 758 2.99 20.95 -22.80
C LEU A 758 1.98 21.60 -21.85
N ALA A 759 2.35 21.80 -20.58
CA ALA A 759 1.54 22.55 -19.63
C ALA A 759 1.30 24.00 -20.08
N ALA A 760 2.37 24.71 -20.47
CA ALA A 760 2.27 26.05 -21.06
C ALA A 760 1.30 26.10 -22.24
N LYS A 761 1.40 25.15 -23.17
CA LYS A 761 0.54 25.10 -24.35
C LYS A 761 -0.93 24.94 -24.00
N ARG A 762 -1.25 24.08 -23.02
CA ARG A 762 -2.63 23.86 -22.53
C ARG A 762 -3.24 25.13 -21.96
N ALA A 763 -2.48 25.90 -21.19
CA ALA A 763 -2.94 27.18 -20.65
C ALA A 763 -2.84 28.35 -21.64
N ARG A 764 -2.61 28.06 -22.93
CA ARG A 764 -2.56 29.05 -24.02
C ARG A 764 -1.45 30.09 -23.83
N ILE A 765 -0.37 29.70 -23.18
CA ILE A 765 0.88 30.47 -23.17
C ILE A 765 1.47 30.46 -24.58
N LYS A 766 2.02 31.61 -24.99
CA LYS A 766 2.65 31.79 -26.31
C LYS A 766 4.15 31.92 -26.21
N GLU A 767 4.63 32.49 -25.11
CA GLU A 767 6.05 32.81 -24.92
C GLU A 767 6.59 32.12 -23.68
N ILE A 768 7.75 31.46 -23.79
CA ILE A 768 8.37 30.73 -22.68
C ILE A 768 9.80 31.20 -22.49
N LEU A 769 10.16 31.60 -21.28
CA LEU A 769 11.53 31.90 -20.87
C LEU A 769 12.20 30.66 -20.27
N LEU A 770 13.39 30.32 -20.78
CA LEU A 770 14.19 29.17 -20.37
C LEU A 770 15.67 29.53 -20.30
N CYS A 771 16.43 28.82 -19.48
CA CYS A 771 17.89 28.89 -19.53
C CYS A 771 18.41 28.51 -20.93
N GLU A 772 19.46 29.18 -21.40
CA GLU A 772 20.12 28.86 -22.67
C GLU A 772 20.57 27.39 -22.75
N ASP A 773 21.07 26.83 -21.64
CA ASP A 773 21.53 25.44 -21.58
C ASP A 773 20.39 24.43 -21.76
N ASN A 774 19.13 24.83 -21.53
CA ASN A 774 17.96 23.99 -21.78
C ASN A 774 17.56 23.90 -23.25
N LYS A 775 18.25 24.62 -24.16
CA LYS A 775 17.97 24.53 -25.60
C LYS A 775 18.12 23.12 -26.15
N ARG A 776 19.11 22.36 -25.65
CA ARG A 776 19.31 20.95 -26.01
C ARG A 776 18.07 20.09 -25.75
N ASP A 777 17.37 20.36 -24.65
CA ASP A 777 16.18 19.60 -24.25
C ASP A 777 14.98 19.93 -25.15
N ILE A 778 14.96 21.13 -25.76
CA ILE A 778 13.95 21.54 -26.75
C ILE A 778 14.15 20.81 -28.07
N ASP A 779 15.40 20.66 -28.49
CA ASP A 779 15.75 20.04 -29.77
C ASP A 779 15.38 18.54 -29.81
N GLU A 780 15.26 17.89 -28.64
CA GLU A 780 14.79 16.50 -28.51
C GLU A 780 13.26 16.35 -28.64
N ILE A 781 12.50 17.45 -28.52
CA ILE A 781 11.04 17.42 -28.57
C ILE A 781 10.56 17.46 -30.03
N LYS A 782 9.58 16.60 -30.37
CA LYS A 782 9.01 16.56 -31.73
C LYS A 782 8.46 17.94 -32.14
N PRO A 783 8.72 18.41 -33.38
CA PRO A 783 8.31 19.74 -33.84
C PRO A 783 6.81 20.04 -33.72
N GLU A 784 5.97 19.01 -33.80
CA GLU A 784 4.50 19.14 -33.64
C GLU A 784 4.11 19.70 -32.26
N TYR A 785 4.86 19.35 -31.20
CA TYR A 785 4.60 19.86 -29.85
C TYR A 785 5.04 21.31 -29.68
N LEU A 786 6.10 21.73 -30.38
CA LEU A 786 6.68 23.08 -30.31
C LEU A 786 5.89 24.12 -31.12
N LYS A 787 5.07 23.69 -32.08
CA LYS A 787 4.30 24.59 -32.95
C LYS A 787 3.39 25.51 -32.14
N GLY A 788 3.52 26.83 -32.37
CA GLY A 788 2.73 27.87 -31.74
C GLY A 788 3.33 28.49 -30.48
N LEU A 789 4.55 28.07 -30.09
CA LEU A 789 5.30 28.62 -28.96
C LEU A 789 6.56 29.34 -29.43
N THR A 790 6.89 30.43 -28.75
CA THR A 790 8.12 31.19 -28.92
C THR A 790 8.99 31.00 -27.68
N PHE A 791 10.23 30.55 -27.88
CA PHE A 791 11.18 30.31 -26.81
C PHE A 791 12.19 31.46 -26.71
N HIS A 792 12.37 31.97 -25.50
CA HIS A 792 13.39 32.98 -25.17
C HIS A 792 14.43 32.35 -24.25
N TYR A 793 15.67 32.28 -24.75
CA TYR A 793 16.78 31.69 -24.01
C TYR A 793 17.55 32.78 -23.27
N VAL A 794 17.70 32.62 -21.95
CA VAL A 794 18.32 33.61 -21.06
C VAL A 794 19.53 33.04 -20.33
N LYS A 795 20.50 33.90 -20.00
CA LYS A 795 21.67 33.52 -19.19
C LYS A 795 21.67 34.23 -17.83
N GLU A 796 21.19 35.47 -17.81
CA GLU A 796 21.16 36.31 -16.61
C GLU A 796 19.74 36.69 -16.20
N MET A 797 19.57 36.98 -14.91
CA MET A 797 18.32 37.44 -14.32
C MET A 797 17.85 38.77 -14.88
N SER A 798 18.78 39.64 -15.29
CA SER A 798 18.53 40.89 -15.98
C SER A 798 17.81 40.67 -17.32
N ASP A 799 18.20 39.64 -18.08
CA ASP A 799 17.55 39.25 -19.34
C ASP A 799 16.08 38.88 -19.09
N VAL A 800 15.81 38.11 -18.03
CA VAL A 800 14.45 37.71 -17.63
C VAL A 800 13.60 38.94 -17.35
N ILE A 801 14.09 39.86 -16.51
CA ILE A 801 13.35 41.07 -16.12
C ILE A 801 13.02 41.93 -17.36
N ASN A 802 13.98 42.08 -18.27
CA ASN A 802 13.82 42.89 -19.48
C ASN A 802 12.80 42.30 -20.47
N LEU A 803 12.76 40.97 -20.59
CA LEU A 803 11.84 40.27 -21.49
C LEU A 803 10.43 40.09 -20.87
N ALA A 804 10.35 39.86 -19.56
CA ALA A 804 9.11 39.54 -18.87
C ALA A 804 8.31 40.77 -18.43
N LEU A 805 8.97 41.87 -18.04
CA LEU A 805 8.28 43.08 -17.57
C LEU A 805 8.14 44.11 -18.69
N THR A 806 6.93 44.61 -18.89
CA THR A 806 6.67 45.73 -19.80
C THR A 806 7.15 47.05 -19.19
N LYS A 807 7.23 48.13 -19.99
CA LYS A 807 7.52 49.48 -19.48
C LYS A 807 6.30 50.16 -18.83
N GLU A 808 5.12 49.56 -18.95
CA GLU A 808 3.88 50.12 -18.40
C GLU A 808 3.68 49.70 -16.95
N LYS A 809 3.14 50.62 -16.14
CA LYS A 809 2.66 50.30 -14.79
C LYS A 809 1.28 49.64 -14.81
N VAL A 810 0.95 48.89 -13.76
CA VAL A 810 -0.37 48.28 -13.55
C VAL A 810 -1.46 49.33 -13.33
N LYS A 811 -2.73 48.93 -13.50
CA LYS A 811 -3.86 49.79 -13.11
C LYS A 811 -3.85 49.92 -11.58
N ASP A 812 -4.08 51.12 -11.06
CA ASP A 812 -4.02 51.44 -9.63
C ASP A 812 -2.65 51.13 -8.97
N ALA A 813 -1.57 51.49 -9.68
CA ALA A 813 -0.21 51.33 -9.19
C ALA A 813 0.00 52.00 -7.84
N LYS A 814 0.55 51.26 -6.87
CA LYS A 814 0.91 51.79 -5.55
C LYS A 814 2.05 52.80 -5.68
N GLU A 815 1.96 53.91 -4.95
CA GLU A 815 3.11 54.79 -4.71
C GLU A 815 3.93 54.19 -3.56
N LEU A 816 5.10 53.66 -3.90
CA LEU A 816 5.98 52.92 -2.99
C LEU A 816 7.23 53.72 -2.64
#